data_AF-A0A7Z9GLU0-F1
#
_entry.id   AF-A0A7Z9GLU0-F1
#
_cell.length_a   1.000
_cell.length_b   1.000
_cell.length_c   1.000
_cell.angle_alpha   90.00
_cell.angle_beta   90.00
_cell.angle_gamma   90.00
#
_symmetry.space_group_name_H-M   'P 1'
#
loop_
_entity.id
_entity.type
_entity.pdbx_description
1 polymer ?
#
loop_
_entity_poly.entity_id
_entity_poly.type
_entity_poly.pdbx_seq_one_letter_code
_entity_poly.pdbx_strand_id
1 'polypeptide(L)'
;MSRNITTAVFEMVFRRADYPAMQVFEGEVRDIWTFQDVGTAVNKFAAALQSLGINTADRVVILAENRPEWGIAYLGVVTIGATAVPFDIQFTPDEVQTLIQDCEPRVIIVTDRTRSLLPTRAEKQCVITLDEPVDPQDIGFCDCIAKHGAVFEAVSDFSRTISPDTVASLLYTSGTTGAPKGVLLSHENILSNAEAINAAGLATGDDNILSILPLHHAYPFMVSFLIPLLLGARITFLQTLKGPELLACMREAEVTVIVGVPQVYAQFHRAMVNELETRPPVVQNVASVLMSCSGFVRDWTNWNIGKALFPTAHKRFGSTLRLLISGGARLDPDVARFLYRMGFTVLEGYGLSETAPILTFNPLAKQKIGSVGRPMMNVELQIAEPDEGGVGEVTARGPNVMLGYFKNDQATAEMIHDGVLWTGDLGYLDQDGYLFLTGRRKELIVLAGGKNVYPEDVEAVYRVSPCIADICVVGVERPGEGGEALHAVVYPNFPYFKEKKIGNVEGSIRGDVHGLSGRMAPYKRVGGLTVVKEPLPRTRLGKLQRHLVRALVDSGPTEDTLFSSSTAADEAMMSTEPGLSVVLALRDVLGKARSIRLDDHLELDLDIDSLRRVEMVVALEREFGPLPESFGAEVSTTREIIERIADLRSAGMRTESWAGDRGKNLRSWAELLKDDALAAVRLPPHAGRMTWQHRLQIRFGCGLLYLVARAGFRASISGIAHIPQRGPCLLAANHASFMDAFVVCGVVPYAVFERLFFLGWEQYFRARFTAWFARGAHIVPVDAEKHLVNAMQTTAALLRQGKMVMIFPEGCRTLDGMLLPFRNGIGILAAELGVPIVPVWIQGTHKTWPIGQLLPRPGKVSVSFGAPVQINTDERREWRSQGWDEYELATQRIREAVVELSLTCNQS
;
A
#
# COMPACT_ATOMS: atom_id res chain seq x y z
N MET A 1 -5.87 -27.20 -38.13
CA MET A 1 -6.31 -26.12 -37.24
C MET A 1 -7.28 -25.25 -38.03
N SER A 2 -8.33 -24.77 -37.37
CA SER A 2 -9.29 -23.83 -37.96
C SER A 2 -8.56 -22.55 -38.38
N ARG A 3 -8.98 -21.92 -39.47
CA ARG A 3 -8.26 -20.78 -40.06
C ARG A 3 -8.56 -19.44 -39.36
N ASN A 4 -9.67 -19.37 -38.65
CA ASN A 4 -10.10 -18.16 -37.94
C ASN A 4 -10.99 -18.49 -36.74
N ILE A 5 -11.21 -17.50 -35.88
CA ILE A 5 -11.98 -17.60 -34.63
C ILE A 5 -13.36 -18.18 -34.88
N THR A 6 -14.06 -17.69 -35.91
CA THR A 6 -15.42 -18.12 -36.23
C THR A 6 -15.47 -19.61 -36.53
N THR A 7 -14.64 -20.09 -37.46
CA THR A 7 -14.60 -21.52 -37.79
C THR A 7 -14.29 -22.39 -36.56
N ALA A 8 -13.38 -21.97 -35.69
CA ALA A 8 -13.07 -22.69 -34.45
C ALA A 8 -14.23 -22.72 -33.45
N VAL A 9 -14.93 -21.60 -33.24
CA VAL A 9 -16.11 -21.54 -32.36
C VAL A 9 -17.24 -22.40 -32.93
N PHE A 10 -17.52 -22.32 -34.23
CA PHE A 10 -18.57 -23.13 -34.86
C PHE A 10 -18.26 -24.63 -34.82
N GLU A 11 -16.99 -25.04 -34.87
CA GLU A 11 -16.61 -26.44 -34.58
C GLU A 11 -17.07 -26.87 -33.18
N MET A 12 -16.97 -26.00 -32.17
CA MET A 12 -17.48 -26.29 -30.83
C MET A 12 -19.02 -26.28 -30.78
N VAL A 13 -19.67 -25.40 -31.54
CA VAL A 13 -21.14 -25.43 -31.71
C VAL A 13 -21.62 -26.79 -32.18
N PHE A 14 -20.97 -27.39 -33.18
CA PHE A 14 -21.33 -28.72 -33.66
C PHE A 14 -20.99 -29.84 -32.66
N ARG A 15 -19.86 -29.75 -31.96
CA ARG A 15 -19.39 -30.81 -31.05
C ARG A 15 -20.11 -30.81 -29.70
N ARG A 16 -20.62 -29.65 -29.27
CA ARG A 16 -21.14 -29.42 -27.92
C ARG A 16 -22.43 -28.60 -27.92
N ALA A 17 -23.27 -28.76 -28.95
CA ALA A 17 -24.50 -27.99 -29.18
C ALA A 17 -25.32 -27.71 -27.91
N ASP A 18 -25.69 -28.75 -27.16
CA ASP A 18 -26.55 -28.63 -25.97
C ASP A 18 -25.79 -28.29 -24.67
N TYR A 19 -24.46 -28.16 -24.72
CA TYR A 19 -23.66 -27.84 -23.54
C TYR A 19 -23.72 -26.32 -23.26
N PRO A 20 -23.80 -25.88 -21.99
CA PRO A 20 -23.77 -24.46 -21.66
C PRO A 20 -22.45 -23.80 -22.07
N ALA A 21 -22.53 -22.77 -22.91
CA ALA A 21 -21.38 -21.97 -23.33
C ALA A 21 -21.19 -20.75 -22.42
N MET A 22 -22.28 -20.03 -22.14
CA MET A 22 -22.28 -18.81 -21.34
C MET A 22 -23.47 -18.80 -20.39
N GLN A 23 -23.27 -18.31 -19.17
CA GLN A 23 -24.33 -18.17 -18.16
C GLN A 23 -24.03 -16.99 -17.24
N VAL A 24 -25.05 -16.45 -16.59
CA VAL A 24 -24.94 -15.35 -15.62
C VAL A 24 -25.23 -15.89 -14.21
N PHE A 25 -24.50 -15.40 -13.21
CA PHE A 25 -24.79 -15.72 -11.81
C PHE A 25 -25.31 -14.49 -11.05
N GLU A 26 -26.55 -14.58 -10.58
CA GLU A 26 -27.24 -13.55 -9.78
C GLU A 26 -27.98 -14.21 -8.62
N GLY A 27 -27.24 -14.61 -7.58
CA GLY A 27 -27.76 -15.42 -6.48
C GLY A 27 -28.07 -16.87 -6.85
N GLU A 28 -28.37 -17.14 -8.12
CA GLU A 28 -28.45 -18.45 -8.76
C GLU A 28 -27.97 -18.35 -10.22
N VAL A 29 -27.76 -19.49 -10.88
CA VAL A 29 -27.40 -19.53 -12.30
C VAL A 29 -28.63 -19.21 -13.16
N ARG A 30 -28.52 -18.20 -14.02
CA ARG A 30 -29.55 -17.73 -14.95
C ARG A 30 -28.98 -17.49 -16.34
N ASP A 31 -29.88 -17.21 -17.30
CA ASP A 31 -29.55 -16.87 -18.69
C ASP A 31 -28.52 -17.82 -19.30
N ILE A 32 -28.85 -19.11 -19.28
CA ILE A 32 -27.98 -20.17 -19.80
C ILE A 32 -28.10 -20.19 -21.32
N TRP A 33 -27.02 -19.82 -22.00
CA TRP A 33 -26.86 -19.93 -23.44
C TRP A 33 -26.05 -21.17 -23.76
N THR A 34 -26.67 -22.13 -24.44
CA THR A 34 -25.94 -23.29 -24.97
C THR A 34 -25.05 -22.88 -26.14
N PHE A 35 -24.08 -23.72 -26.53
CA PHE A 35 -23.30 -23.46 -27.74
C PHE A 35 -24.18 -23.32 -28.99
N GLN A 36 -25.29 -24.08 -29.08
CA GLN A 36 -26.27 -23.96 -30.15
C GLN A 36 -26.97 -22.59 -30.16
N ASP A 37 -27.36 -22.09 -28.99
CA ASP A 37 -27.99 -20.77 -28.84
C ASP A 37 -27.02 -19.66 -29.26
N VAL A 38 -25.77 -19.74 -28.77
CA VAL A 38 -24.70 -18.80 -29.14
C VAL A 38 -24.45 -18.83 -30.65
N GLY A 39 -24.24 -20.00 -31.25
CA GLY A 39 -24.00 -20.13 -32.69
C GLY A 39 -25.15 -19.60 -33.53
N THR A 40 -26.39 -19.82 -33.09
CA THR A 40 -27.60 -19.30 -33.76
C THR A 40 -27.66 -17.77 -33.67
N ALA A 41 -27.45 -17.21 -32.48
CA ALA A 41 -27.49 -15.78 -32.25
C ALA A 41 -26.35 -15.05 -33.00
N VAL A 42 -25.14 -15.62 -33.00
CA VAL A 42 -23.98 -15.10 -33.75
C VAL A 42 -24.27 -15.03 -35.24
N ASN A 43 -24.82 -16.09 -35.83
CA ASN A 43 -25.15 -16.09 -37.26
C ASN A 43 -26.22 -15.05 -37.62
N LYS A 44 -27.27 -14.95 -36.80
CA LYS A 44 -28.32 -13.96 -37.02
C LYS A 44 -27.80 -12.54 -36.89
N PHE A 45 -26.95 -12.28 -35.90
CA PHE A 45 -26.34 -10.97 -35.71
C PHE A 45 -25.36 -10.63 -36.84
N ALA A 46 -24.53 -11.59 -37.29
CA ALA A 46 -23.66 -11.43 -38.45
C ALA A 46 -24.45 -11.08 -39.73
N ALA A 47 -25.57 -11.76 -39.98
CA ALA A 47 -26.45 -11.45 -41.11
C ALA A 47 -27.07 -10.05 -41.00
N ALA A 48 -27.44 -9.63 -39.79
CA ALA A 48 -27.93 -8.28 -39.53
C ALA A 48 -26.87 -7.22 -39.86
N LEU A 49 -25.64 -7.41 -39.39
CA LEU A 49 -24.51 -6.51 -39.69
C LEU A 49 -24.22 -6.42 -41.19
N GLN A 50 -24.28 -7.54 -41.93
CA GLN A 50 -24.15 -7.52 -43.39
C GLN A 50 -25.28 -6.74 -44.07
N SER A 51 -26.52 -6.85 -43.59
CA SER A 51 -27.65 -6.10 -44.15
C SER A 51 -27.57 -4.59 -43.88
N LEU A 52 -26.89 -4.19 -42.81
CA LEU A 52 -26.49 -2.81 -42.54
C LEU A 52 -25.31 -2.33 -43.42
N GLY A 53 -24.79 -3.21 -44.28
CA GLY A 53 -23.74 -2.90 -45.24
C GLY A 53 -22.33 -2.94 -44.65
N ILE A 54 -22.14 -3.58 -43.50
CA ILE A 54 -20.80 -3.73 -42.88
C ILE A 54 -19.97 -4.74 -43.67
N ASN A 55 -18.71 -4.41 -43.92
CA ASN A 55 -17.77 -5.25 -44.64
C ASN A 55 -16.41 -5.35 -43.90
N THR A 56 -15.47 -6.11 -44.46
CA THR A 56 -14.22 -6.49 -43.80
C THR A 56 -13.28 -5.32 -43.47
N ALA A 57 -13.49 -4.16 -44.08
CA ALA A 57 -12.72 -2.94 -43.81
C ALA A 57 -13.31 -2.09 -42.65
N ASP A 58 -14.52 -2.43 -42.19
CA ASP A 58 -15.22 -1.68 -41.17
C ASP A 58 -14.81 -2.10 -39.76
N ARG A 59 -14.99 -1.15 -38.83
CA ARG A 59 -14.77 -1.34 -37.40
C ARG A 59 -16.10 -1.18 -36.67
N VAL A 60 -16.35 -2.05 -35.71
CA VAL A 60 -17.55 -2.03 -34.87
C VAL A 60 -17.11 -1.88 -33.42
N VAL A 61 -17.50 -0.76 -32.79
CA VAL A 61 -17.20 -0.53 -31.38
C VAL A 61 -18.17 -1.31 -30.50
N ILE A 62 -17.65 -1.90 -29.41
CA ILE A 62 -18.45 -2.55 -28.37
C ILE A 62 -18.16 -1.83 -27.05
N LEU A 63 -19.07 -0.97 -26.62
CA LEU A 63 -19.04 -0.24 -25.36
C LEU A 63 -20.11 -0.81 -24.43
N ALA A 64 -19.83 -1.93 -23.80
CA ALA A 64 -20.78 -2.63 -22.94
C ALA A 64 -20.07 -3.41 -21.83
N GLU A 65 -20.76 -3.63 -20.71
CA GLU A 65 -20.29 -4.47 -19.63
C GLU A 65 -20.24 -5.97 -19.98
N ASN A 66 -19.62 -6.78 -19.13
CA ASN A 66 -19.51 -8.22 -19.35
C ASN A 66 -20.89 -8.90 -19.28
N ARG A 67 -21.34 -9.46 -20.40
CA ARG A 67 -22.59 -10.22 -20.52
C ARG A 67 -22.55 -11.15 -21.74
N PRO A 68 -23.41 -12.19 -21.83
CA PRO A 68 -23.45 -13.09 -22.99
C PRO A 68 -23.60 -12.38 -24.33
N GLU A 69 -24.44 -11.33 -24.39
CA GLU A 69 -24.72 -10.54 -25.59
C GLU A 69 -23.48 -9.79 -26.09
N TRP A 70 -22.59 -9.37 -25.19
CA TRP A 70 -21.28 -8.82 -25.55
C TRP A 70 -20.48 -9.83 -26.37
N GLY A 71 -20.48 -11.09 -25.92
CA GLY A 71 -19.77 -12.18 -26.58
C GLY A 71 -20.37 -12.52 -27.94
N ILE A 72 -21.70 -12.56 -28.03
CA ILE A 72 -22.42 -12.80 -29.30
C ILE A 72 -22.15 -11.65 -30.28
N ALA A 73 -22.17 -10.40 -29.81
CA ALA A 73 -21.88 -9.23 -30.63
C ALA A 73 -20.45 -9.28 -31.18
N TYR A 74 -19.45 -9.55 -30.33
CA TYR A 74 -18.07 -9.71 -30.75
C TYR A 74 -17.93 -10.80 -31.83
N LEU A 75 -18.48 -11.98 -31.56
CA LEU A 75 -18.39 -13.12 -32.48
C LEU A 75 -19.10 -12.84 -33.81
N GLY A 76 -20.23 -12.13 -33.80
CA GLY A 76 -20.94 -11.75 -35.03
C GLY A 76 -20.15 -10.77 -35.89
N VAL A 77 -19.44 -9.81 -35.28
CA VAL A 77 -18.55 -8.86 -35.98
C VAL A 77 -17.42 -9.60 -36.68
N VAL A 78 -16.68 -10.45 -35.95
CA VAL A 78 -15.53 -11.16 -36.54
C VAL A 78 -15.94 -12.25 -37.54
N THR A 79 -17.18 -12.75 -37.44
CA THR A 79 -17.77 -13.71 -38.39
C THR A 79 -17.95 -13.14 -39.80
N ILE A 80 -18.14 -11.82 -39.90
CA ILE A 80 -18.21 -11.12 -41.19
C ILE A 80 -16.86 -10.51 -41.58
N GLY A 81 -15.79 -10.83 -40.84
CA GLY A 81 -14.42 -10.37 -41.08
C GLY A 81 -14.21 -8.88 -40.82
N ALA A 82 -15.16 -8.21 -40.14
CA ALA A 82 -14.99 -6.85 -39.66
C ALA A 82 -14.19 -6.86 -38.35
N THR A 83 -13.61 -5.70 -38.00
CA THR A 83 -12.79 -5.57 -36.79
C THR A 83 -13.63 -5.13 -35.60
N ALA A 84 -13.62 -5.93 -34.53
CA ALA A 84 -14.26 -5.56 -33.27
C ALA A 84 -13.36 -4.65 -32.41
N VAL A 85 -13.93 -3.58 -31.87
CA VAL A 85 -13.21 -2.57 -31.06
C VAL A 85 -13.84 -2.45 -29.67
N PRO A 86 -13.46 -3.29 -28.71
CA PRO A 86 -13.90 -3.19 -27.32
C PRO A 86 -13.47 -1.89 -26.66
N PHE A 87 -14.43 -1.15 -26.09
CA PHE A 87 -14.17 0.04 -25.30
C PHE A 87 -14.43 -0.20 -23.81
N ASP A 88 -13.80 0.65 -23.00
CA ASP A 88 -14.00 0.66 -21.57
C ASP A 88 -15.25 1.46 -21.19
N ILE A 89 -16.16 0.83 -20.45
CA ILE A 89 -17.39 1.43 -19.92
C ILE A 89 -17.18 2.55 -18.88
N GLN A 90 -15.97 2.71 -18.35
CA GLN A 90 -15.65 3.84 -17.45
C GLN A 90 -14.98 5.01 -18.16
N PHE A 91 -14.75 4.93 -19.48
CA PHE A 91 -14.29 6.10 -20.20
C PHE A 91 -15.29 7.24 -20.06
N THR A 92 -14.75 8.44 -19.96
CA THR A 92 -15.51 9.67 -20.05
C THR A 92 -16.04 9.87 -21.47
N PRO A 93 -17.12 10.66 -21.66
CA PRO A 93 -17.62 10.98 -22.99
C PRO A 93 -16.55 11.55 -23.94
N ASP A 94 -15.61 12.35 -23.41
CA ASP A 94 -14.52 12.95 -24.18
C ASP A 94 -13.48 11.91 -24.64
N GLU A 95 -13.15 10.95 -23.77
CA GLU A 95 -12.28 9.83 -24.13
C GLU A 95 -12.94 8.95 -25.19
N VAL A 96 -14.22 8.61 -25.02
CA VAL A 96 -15.00 7.87 -26.01
C VAL A 96 -15.04 8.61 -27.35
N GLN A 97 -15.27 9.92 -27.33
CA GLN A 97 -15.26 10.76 -28.53
C GLN A 97 -13.90 10.71 -29.23
N THR A 98 -12.82 10.82 -28.48
CA THR A 98 -11.45 10.78 -29.02
C THR A 98 -11.18 9.43 -29.70
N LEU A 99 -11.56 8.32 -29.07
CA LEU A 99 -11.36 6.99 -29.65
C LEU A 99 -12.27 6.72 -30.86
N ILE A 100 -13.51 7.21 -30.85
CA ILE A 100 -14.42 7.14 -32.03
C ILE A 100 -13.83 7.92 -33.21
N GLN A 101 -13.19 9.06 -32.95
CA GLN A 101 -12.52 9.85 -34.00
C GLN A 101 -11.28 9.12 -34.55
N ASP A 102 -10.56 8.39 -33.72
CA ASP A 102 -9.39 7.62 -34.16
C ASP A 102 -9.79 6.39 -34.98
N CYS A 103 -10.66 5.53 -34.42
CA CYS A 103 -11.07 4.29 -35.09
C CYS A 103 -12.20 4.47 -36.11
N GLU A 104 -12.90 5.59 -36.19
CA GLU A 104 -13.93 5.85 -37.22
C GLU A 104 -14.87 4.64 -37.44
N PRO A 105 -15.62 4.20 -36.41
CA PRO A 105 -16.43 2.99 -36.49
C PRO A 105 -17.66 3.20 -37.37
N ARG A 106 -18.10 2.13 -38.03
CA ARG A 106 -19.34 2.11 -38.83
C ARG A 106 -20.57 1.91 -37.95
N VAL A 107 -20.43 1.09 -36.91
CA VAL A 107 -21.47 0.76 -35.93
C VAL A 107 -20.89 0.87 -34.52
N ILE A 108 -21.72 1.33 -33.59
CA ILE A 108 -21.39 1.37 -32.16
C ILE A 108 -22.45 0.56 -31.41
N ILE A 109 -21.99 -0.43 -30.65
CA ILE A 109 -22.82 -1.28 -29.81
C ILE A 109 -22.73 -0.77 -28.37
N VAL A 110 -23.87 -0.54 -27.74
CA VAL A 110 -23.99 0.04 -26.39
C VAL A 110 -25.01 -0.70 -25.54
N THR A 111 -25.08 -0.32 -24.28
CA THR A 111 -26.13 -0.66 -23.31
C THR A 111 -26.81 0.61 -22.83
N ASP A 112 -27.96 0.51 -22.16
CA ASP A 112 -28.65 1.68 -21.61
C ASP A 112 -27.75 2.50 -20.69
N ARG A 113 -26.86 1.82 -19.96
CA ARG A 113 -25.88 2.44 -19.06
C ARG A 113 -24.81 3.25 -19.79
N THR A 114 -24.44 2.84 -20.99
CA THR A 114 -23.29 3.38 -21.73
C THR A 114 -23.69 4.26 -22.89
N ARG A 115 -24.97 4.25 -23.30
CA ARG A 115 -25.51 5.09 -24.37
C ARG A 115 -25.28 6.59 -24.14
N SER A 116 -25.30 7.02 -22.88
CA SER A 116 -25.05 8.41 -22.47
C SER A 116 -23.59 8.86 -22.63
N LEU A 117 -22.65 7.91 -22.81
CA LEU A 117 -21.24 8.22 -23.06
C LEU A 117 -20.97 8.60 -24.52
N LEU A 118 -21.92 8.36 -25.42
CA LEU A 118 -21.76 8.71 -26.82
C LEU A 118 -21.85 10.23 -27.01
N PRO A 119 -20.94 10.85 -27.76
CA PRO A 119 -21.04 12.27 -28.06
C PRO A 119 -22.23 12.54 -29.00
N THR A 120 -22.77 13.76 -29.01
CA THR A 120 -23.86 14.18 -29.93
C THR A 120 -23.52 13.94 -31.40
N ARG A 121 -22.23 13.98 -31.77
CA ARG A 121 -21.77 13.69 -33.14
C ARG A 121 -21.86 12.21 -33.52
N ALA A 122 -22.02 11.31 -32.54
CA ALA A 122 -22.21 9.88 -32.77
C ALA A 122 -23.58 9.55 -33.38
N GLU A 123 -24.52 10.50 -33.40
CA GLU A 123 -25.80 10.41 -34.11
C GLU A 123 -25.66 10.14 -35.62
N LYS A 124 -24.45 10.26 -36.19
CA LYS A 124 -24.16 9.90 -37.59
C LYS A 124 -23.75 8.43 -37.77
N GLN A 125 -23.39 7.72 -36.70
CA GLN A 125 -23.11 6.29 -36.74
C GLN A 125 -24.39 5.50 -36.45
N CYS A 126 -24.46 4.26 -36.96
CA CYS A 126 -25.54 3.36 -36.59
C CYS A 126 -25.27 2.83 -35.17
N VAL A 127 -26.23 3.03 -34.26
CA VAL A 127 -26.15 2.59 -32.87
C VAL A 127 -27.03 1.35 -32.69
N ILE A 128 -26.46 0.31 -32.09
CA ILE A 128 -27.18 -0.89 -31.68
C ILE A 128 -27.15 -0.96 -30.15
N THR A 129 -28.30 -1.00 -29.50
CA THR A 129 -28.37 -1.25 -28.05
C THR A 129 -28.54 -2.74 -27.77
N LEU A 130 -27.83 -3.27 -26.78
CA LEU A 130 -28.01 -4.65 -26.27
C LEU A 130 -29.25 -4.79 -25.39
N ASP A 131 -29.82 -3.67 -24.94
CA ASP A 131 -31.05 -3.62 -24.15
C ASP A 131 -32.24 -3.24 -25.07
N GLU A 132 -33.40 -2.89 -24.49
CA GLU A 132 -34.52 -2.39 -25.28
C GLU A 132 -34.25 -0.95 -25.76
N PRO A 133 -34.47 -0.62 -27.04
CA PRO A 133 -34.18 0.71 -27.57
C PRO A 133 -35.10 1.78 -26.94
N VAL A 134 -34.50 2.64 -26.11
CA VAL A 134 -35.17 3.82 -25.55
C VAL A 134 -35.20 4.98 -26.55
N ASP A 135 -34.13 5.16 -27.32
CA ASP A 135 -34.06 6.12 -28.42
C ASP A 135 -34.62 5.47 -29.71
N PRO A 136 -35.65 6.05 -30.36
CA PRO A 136 -36.21 5.52 -31.60
C PRO A 136 -35.22 5.42 -32.77
N GLN A 137 -34.08 6.10 -32.69
CA GLN A 137 -33.02 6.02 -33.70
C GLN A 137 -32.08 4.82 -33.50
N ASP A 138 -32.02 4.28 -32.28
CA ASP A 138 -31.20 3.12 -31.97
C ASP A 138 -31.88 1.84 -32.44
N ILE A 139 -31.08 0.83 -32.82
CA ILE A 139 -31.58 -0.48 -33.22
C ILE A 139 -31.43 -1.45 -32.04
N GLY A 140 -32.51 -2.14 -31.65
CA GLY A 140 -32.43 -3.20 -30.65
C GLY A 140 -31.65 -4.41 -31.15
N PHE A 141 -30.73 -4.94 -30.33
CA PHE A 141 -30.01 -6.17 -30.62
C PHE A 141 -30.95 -7.37 -30.85
N CYS A 142 -32.00 -7.47 -30.04
CA CYS A 142 -33.05 -8.46 -30.21
C CYS A 142 -33.78 -8.31 -31.55
N ASP A 143 -34.01 -7.08 -32.03
CA ASP A 143 -34.63 -6.83 -33.34
C ASP A 143 -33.70 -7.23 -34.49
N CYS A 144 -32.40 -6.94 -34.37
CA CYS A 144 -31.38 -7.41 -35.31
C CYS A 144 -31.43 -8.94 -35.44
N ILE A 145 -31.50 -9.66 -34.32
CA ILE A 145 -31.55 -11.12 -34.34
C ILE A 145 -32.91 -11.63 -34.85
N ALA A 146 -34.02 -11.01 -34.47
CA ALA A 146 -35.36 -11.46 -34.83
C ALA A 146 -35.68 -11.29 -36.32
N LYS A 147 -35.16 -10.24 -36.96
CA LYS A 147 -35.39 -9.95 -38.40
C LYS A 147 -34.74 -10.96 -39.34
N HIS A 148 -33.75 -11.71 -38.87
CA HIS A 148 -33.00 -12.66 -39.69
C HIS A 148 -33.33 -14.12 -39.31
N GLY A 149 -33.75 -14.90 -40.30
CA GLY A 149 -34.00 -16.34 -40.15
C GLY A 149 -32.71 -17.12 -39.91
N ALA A 150 -32.81 -18.46 -39.85
CA ALA A 150 -31.64 -19.34 -39.72
C ALA A 150 -30.82 -19.36 -41.02
N VAL A 151 -30.03 -18.31 -41.29
CA VAL A 151 -29.09 -18.27 -42.42
C VAL A 151 -27.75 -18.87 -41.99
N PHE A 152 -27.78 -20.11 -41.52
CA PHE A 152 -26.62 -20.77 -40.91
C PHE A 152 -25.54 -21.08 -41.97
N GLU A 153 -25.93 -21.52 -43.16
CA GLU A 153 -25.01 -22.02 -44.19
C GLU A 153 -24.22 -20.89 -44.88
N ALA A 154 -24.89 -19.81 -45.33
CA ALA A 154 -24.23 -18.75 -46.10
C ALA A 154 -23.20 -17.95 -45.29
N VAL A 155 -23.47 -17.68 -44.01
CA VAL A 155 -22.53 -17.00 -43.11
C VAL A 155 -21.35 -17.92 -42.78
N SER A 156 -21.60 -19.22 -42.56
CA SER A 156 -20.53 -20.20 -42.33
C SER A 156 -19.60 -20.35 -43.54
N ASP A 157 -20.12 -20.30 -44.76
CA ASP A 157 -19.31 -20.36 -45.98
C ASP A 157 -18.50 -19.08 -46.20
N PHE A 158 -19.09 -17.91 -45.96
CA PHE A 158 -18.34 -16.65 -46.00
C PHE A 158 -17.19 -16.65 -44.98
N SER A 159 -17.44 -17.10 -43.75
CA SER A 159 -16.42 -17.11 -42.70
C SER A 159 -15.19 -17.93 -43.07
N ARG A 160 -15.33 -18.99 -43.88
CA ARG A 160 -14.20 -19.82 -44.35
C ARG A 160 -13.28 -19.09 -45.34
N THR A 161 -13.76 -17.99 -45.94
CA THR A 161 -12.98 -17.16 -46.86
C THR A 161 -12.12 -16.11 -46.14
N ILE A 162 -12.37 -15.87 -44.85
CA ILE A 162 -11.61 -14.91 -44.04
C ILE A 162 -10.19 -15.43 -43.80
N SER A 163 -9.19 -14.62 -44.18
CA SER A 163 -7.78 -14.93 -43.97
C SER A 163 -7.43 -14.97 -42.47
N PRO A 164 -6.53 -15.86 -42.03
CA PRO A 164 -5.99 -15.83 -40.66
C PRO A 164 -5.36 -14.49 -40.28
N ASP A 165 -4.79 -13.78 -41.25
CA ASP A 165 -4.14 -12.47 -41.08
C ASP A 165 -5.13 -11.30 -40.96
N THR A 166 -6.43 -11.52 -41.22
CA THR A 166 -7.45 -10.47 -41.09
C THR A 166 -7.53 -10.01 -39.63
N VAL A 167 -7.60 -8.69 -39.42
CA VAL A 167 -7.71 -8.07 -38.09
C VAL A 167 -9.06 -8.41 -37.46
N ALA A 168 -9.03 -9.21 -36.40
CA ALA A 168 -10.21 -9.57 -35.63
C ALA A 168 -10.52 -8.54 -34.53
N SER A 169 -9.48 -7.99 -33.89
CA SER A 169 -9.67 -7.04 -32.80
C SER A 169 -8.68 -5.89 -32.81
N LEU A 170 -9.18 -4.70 -32.48
CA LEU A 170 -8.41 -3.51 -32.19
C LEU A 170 -8.56 -3.19 -30.70
N LEU A 171 -7.49 -3.41 -29.91
CA LEU A 171 -7.52 -3.19 -28.46
C LEU A 171 -6.72 -1.94 -28.09
N TYR A 172 -7.38 -0.95 -27.50
CA TYR A 172 -6.70 0.25 -27.01
C TYR A 172 -5.97 -0.02 -25.69
N THR A 173 -4.71 0.38 -25.64
CA THR A 173 -3.88 0.32 -24.44
C THR A 173 -3.60 1.73 -23.92
N SER A 174 -3.71 1.92 -22.60
CA SER A 174 -3.22 3.13 -21.95
C SER A 174 -1.69 3.09 -21.92
N GLY A 175 -1.08 3.65 -22.96
CA GLY A 175 0.37 3.76 -23.05
C GLY A 175 0.93 4.60 -21.89
N THR A 176 2.17 4.32 -21.46
CA THR A 176 2.89 5.16 -20.48
C THR A 176 3.17 6.58 -20.97
N THR A 177 2.88 6.87 -22.25
CA THR A 177 3.15 8.12 -22.97
C THR A 177 1.91 9.01 -23.14
N GLY A 178 0.80 8.72 -22.46
CA GLY A 178 -0.38 9.61 -22.36
C GLY A 178 -1.51 9.34 -23.36
N ALA A 179 -1.22 9.09 -24.65
CA ALA A 179 -2.25 8.80 -25.65
C ALA A 179 -2.52 7.27 -25.79
N PRO A 180 -3.79 6.83 -25.84
CA PRO A 180 -4.12 5.41 -26.08
C PRO A 180 -3.61 4.92 -27.43
N LYS A 181 -3.01 3.72 -27.47
CA LYS A 181 -2.54 3.09 -28.72
C LYS A 181 -3.38 1.86 -29.04
N GLY A 182 -3.94 1.80 -30.24
CA GLY A 182 -4.73 0.66 -30.71
C GLY A 182 -3.85 -0.47 -31.22
N VAL A 183 -3.87 -1.62 -30.55
CA VAL A 183 -3.13 -2.84 -30.93
C VAL A 183 -3.95 -3.65 -31.94
N LEU A 184 -3.36 -3.95 -33.10
CA LEU A 184 -4.01 -4.76 -34.15
C LEU A 184 -3.73 -6.24 -33.94
N LEU A 185 -4.80 -7.01 -33.64
CA LEU A 185 -4.75 -8.45 -33.44
C LEU A 185 -5.48 -9.18 -34.56
N SER A 186 -4.76 -10.06 -35.26
CA SER A 186 -5.32 -10.95 -36.29
C SER A 186 -6.05 -12.16 -35.67
N HIS A 187 -6.79 -12.89 -36.49
CA HIS A 187 -7.34 -14.18 -36.07
C HIS A 187 -6.23 -15.18 -35.69
N GLU A 188 -5.12 -15.22 -36.43
CA GLU A 188 -3.98 -16.09 -36.13
C GLU A 188 -3.32 -15.74 -34.79
N ASN A 189 -3.18 -14.45 -34.48
CA ASN A 189 -2.64 -14.01 -33.19
C ASN A 189 -3.43 -14.62 -32.02
N ILE A 190 -4.76 -14.53 -32.09
CA ILE A 190 -5.68 -15.04 -31.08
C ILE A 190 -5.68 -16.57 -31.02
N LEU A 191 -5.77 -17.24 -32.19
CA LEU A 191 -5.82 -18.70 -32.24
C LEU A 191 -4.55 -19.36 -31.70
N SER A 192 -3.37 -18.79 -31.98
CA SER A 192 -2.10 -19.32 -31.49
C SER A 192 -2.02 -19.37 -29.94
N ASN A 193 -2.62 -18.39 -29.25
CA ASN A 193 -2.74 -18.39 -27.79
C ASN A 193 -3.64 -19.53 -27.30
N ALA A 194 -4.81 -19.72 -27.94
CA ALA A 194 -5.73 -20.79 -27.59
C ALA A 194 -5.11 -22.18 -27.80
N GLU A 195 -4.37 -22.36 -28.90
CA GLU A 195 -3.64 -23.60 -29.19
C GLU A 195 -2.58 -23.90 -28.13
N ALA A 196 -1.79 -22.91 -27.72
CA ALA A 196 -0.77 -23.11 -26.71
C ALA A 196 -1.36 -23.44 -25.33
N ILE A 197 -2.46 -22.81 -24.94
CA ILE A 197 -3.17 -23.08 -23.68
C ILE A 197 -3.78 -24.48 -23.67
N ASN A 198 -4.37 -24.91 -24.80
CA ASN A 198 -4.88 -26.27 -24.98
C ASN A 198 -3.76 -27.31 -24.92
N ALA A 199 -2.66 -27.08 -25.63
CA ALA A 199 -1.50 -27.98 -25.65
C ALA A 199 -0.87 -28.15 -24.26
N ALA A 200 -0.91 -27.10 -23.42
CA ALA A 200 -0.43 -27.15 -22.04
C ALA A 200 -1.44 -27.78 -21.05
N GLY A 201 -2.66 -28.08 -21.48
CA GLY A 201 -3.72 -28.63 -20.63
C GLY A 201 -4.18 -27.67 -19.53
N LEU A 202 -4.00 -26.36 -19.72
CA LEU A 202 -4.38 -25.36 -18.73
C LEU A 202 -5.89 -25.12 -18.68
N ALA A 203 -6.57 -25.28 -19.82
CA ALA A 203 -8.02 -25.26 -19.95
C ALA A 203 -8.49 -26.42 -20.84
N THR A 204 -9.70 -26.89 -20.57
CA THR A 204 -10.37 -28.01 -21.25
C THR A 204 -11.84 -27.67 -21.44
N GLY A 205 -12.53 -28.40 -22.32
CA GLY A 205 -13.97 -28.20 -22.50
C GLY A 205 -14.80 -28.46 -21.24
N ASP A 206 -14.31 -29.23 -20.28
CA ASP A 206 -15.09 -29.55 -19.06
C ASP A 206 -14.97 -28.45 -17.98
N ASP A 207 -14.21 -27.40 -18.25
CA ASP A 207 -14.06 -26.29 -17.33
C ASP A 207 -15.26 -25.33 -17.37
N ASN A 208 -15.63 -24.86 -16.18
CA ASN A 208 -16.35 -23.62 -16.00
C ASN A 208 -15.39 -22.51 -15.56
N ILE A 209 -15.21 -21.50 -16.41
CA ILE A 209 -14.33 -20.36 -16.22
C ILE A 209 -15.14 -19.18 -15.69
N LEU A 210 -14.73 -18.66 -14.53
CA LEU A 210 -15.34 -17.48 -13.94
C LEU A 210 -14.79 -16.19 -14.59
N SER A 211 -15.68 -15.41 -15.18
CA SER A 211 -15.39 -14.12 -15.80
C SER A 211 -15.83 -12.97 -14.89
N ILE A 212 -14.85 -12.38 -14.20
CA ILE A 212 -15.01 -11.25 -13.26
C ILE A 212 -14.20 -10.01 -13.66
N LEU A 213 -13.40 -10.12 -14.73
CA LEU A 213 -12.50 -9.08 -15.21
C LEU A 213 -13.05 -8.49 -16.52
N PRO A 214 -12.91 -7.17 -16.78
CA PRO A 214 -13.53 -6.52 -17.92
C PRO A 214 -13.05 -7.05 -19.29
N LEU A 215 -13.96 -7.45 -20.17
CA LEU A 215 -13.62 -8.07 -21.47
C LEU A 215 -12.98 -7.13 -22.51
N HIS A 216 -12.90 -5.82 -22.27
CA HIS A 216 -12.17 -4.91 -23.15
C HIS A 216 -10.64 -4.99 -22.99
N HIS A 217 -10.14 -5.61 -21.91
CA HIS A 217 -8.71 -5.85 -21.71
C HIS A 217 -8.28 -7.18 -22.34
N ALA A 218 -7.12 -7.19 -23.02
CA ALA A 218 -6.63 -8.38 -23.73
C ALA A 218 -6.53 -9.66 -22.87
N TYR A 219 -6.12 -9.53 -21.60
CA TYR A 219 -6.02 -10.67 -20.66
C TYR A 219 -7.35 -11.39 -20.42
N PRO A 220 -8.37 -10.77 -19.81
CA PRO A 220 -9.66 -11.43 -19.62
C PRO A 220 -10.41 -11.69 -20.92
N PHE A 221 -10.26 -10.83 -21.93
CA PHE A 221 -10.79 -11.06 -23.26
C PHE A 221 -10.39 -12.42 -23.83
N MET A 222 -9.10 -12.77 -23.68
CA MET A 222 -8.59 -14.04 -24.16
C MET A 222 -8.86 -15.19 -23.20
N VAL A 223 -8.47 -15.05 -21.93
CA VAL A 223 -8.43 -16.17 -20.98
C VAL A 223 -9.79 -16.46 -20.33
N SER A 224 -10.65 -15.45 -20.17
CA SER A 224 -11.98 -15.60 -19.57
C SER A 224 -13.10 -15.74 -20.60
N PHE A 225 -12.87 -15.39 -21.86
CA PHE A 225 -13.90 -15.37 -22.89
C PHE A 225 -13.55 -16.19 -24.15
N LEU A 226 -12.56 -15.80 -24.95
CA LEU A 226 -12.32 -16.46 -26.23
C LEU A 226 -11.82 -17.91 -26.09
N ILE A 227 -10.79 -18.14 -25.28
CA ILE A 227 -10.22 -19.48 -25.07
C ILE A 227 -11.28 -20.48 -24.56
N PRO A 228 -12.08 -20.17 -23.52
CA PRO A 228 -13.15 -21.08 -23.11
C PRO A 228 -14.07 -21.48 -24.28
N LEU A 229 -14.54 -20.53 -25.09
CA LEU A 229 -15.41 -20.85 -26.23
C LEU A 229 -14.71 -21.67 -27.31
N LEU A 230 -13.44 -21.39 -27.59
CA LEU A 230 -12.63 -22.12 -28.57
C LEU A 230 -12.34 -23.57 -28.14
N LEU A 231 -12.34 -23.84 -26.83
CA LEU A 231 -12.12 -25.18 -26.27
C LEU A 231 -13.42 -25.90 -25.89
N GLY A 232 -14.59 -25.28 -26.09
CA GLY A 232 -15.89 -25.86 -25.76
C GLY A 232 -16.23 -25.84 -24.27
N ALA A 233 -15.60 -24.93 -23.52
CA ALA A 233 -15.78 -24.74 -22.08
C ALA A 233 -16.91 -23.75 -21.76
N ARG A 234 -17.36 -23.77 -20.52
CA ARG A 234 -18.43 -22.91 -20.00
C ARG A 234 -17.85 -21.64 -19.39
N ILE A 235 -18.54 -20.50 -19.59
CA ILE A 235 -18.21 -19.21 -18.96
C ILE A 235 -19.33 -18.82 -18.01
N THR A 236 -18.98 -18.48 -16.78
CA THR A 236 -19.91 -17.86 -15.82
C THR A 236 -19.55 -16.40 -15.63
N PHE A 237 -20.48 -15.50 -15.97
CA PHE A 237 -20.36 -14.07 -15.72
C PHE A 237 -20.83 -13.72 -14.32
N LEU A 238 -20.04 -12.91 -13.63
CA LEU A 238 -20.38 -12.36 -12.33
C LEU A 238 -20.06 -10.86 -12.32
N GLN A 239 -21.07 -10.02 -12.12
CA GLN A 239 -20.92 -8.56 -12.18
C GLN A 239 -20.41 -7.92 -10.88
N THR A 240 -20.25 -8.70 -9.82
CA THR A 240 -19.90 -8.26 -8.47
C THR A 240 -18.66 -8.98 -7.95
N LEU A 241 -17.76 -8.23 -7.31
CA LEU A 241 -16.57 -8.76 -6.64
C LEU A 241 -16.76 -8.93 -5.13
N LYS A 242 -18.01 -8.80 -4.63
CA LYS A 242 -18.27 -8.97 -3.20
C LYS A 242 -17.99 -10.41 -2.77
N GLY A 243 -17.18 -10.58 -1.72
CA GLY A 243 -16.71 -11.89 -1.26
C GLY A 243 -17.81 -12.96 -1.09
N PRO A 244 -18.95 -12.68 -0.43
CA PRO A 244 -20.02 -13.66 -0.26
C PRO A 244 -20.65 -14.14 -1.58
N GLU A 245 -20.94 -13.22 -2.51
CA GLU A 245 -21.52 -13.53 -3.82
C GLU A 245 -20.52 -14.28 -4.70
N LEU A 246 -19.24 -13.88 -4.68
CA LEU A 246 -18.17 -14.57 -5.38
C LEU A 246 -18.04 -16.03 -4.91
N LEU A 247 -18.01 -16.26 -3.60
CA LEU A 247 -17.94 -17.62 -3.05
C LEU A 247 -19.22 -18.43 -3.33
N ALA A 248 -20.40 -17.81 -3.35
CA ALA A 248 -21.65 -18.46 -3.74
C ALA A 248 -21.60 -18.90 -5.20
N CYS A 249 -21.23 -18.00 -6.11
CA CYS A 249 -21.05 -18.27 -7.53
C CYS A 249 -20.10 -19.45 -7.75
N MET A 250 -18.95 -19.46 -7.07
CA MET A 250 -17.97 -20.53 -7.23
C MET A 250 -18.52 -21.91 -6.85
N ARG A 251 -19.33 -21.99 -5.79
CA ARG A 251 -19.93 -23.26 -5.34
C ARG A 251 -21.10 -23.68 -6.24
N GLU A 252 -22.01 -22.76 -6.52
CA GLU A 252 -23.31 -23.07 -7.14
C GLU A 252 -23.23 -23.17 -8.65
N ALA A 253 -22.36 -22.36 -9.28
CA ALA A 253 -22.06 -22.52 -10.70
C ALA A 253 -20.98 -23.60 -10.95
N GLU A 254 -20.43 -24.23 -9.91
CA GLU A 254 -19.37 -25.24 -10.02
C GLU A 254 -18.12 -24.74 -10.76
N VAL A 255 -17.65 -23.54 -10.42
CA VAL A 255 -16.47 -22.92 -11.05
C VAL A 255 -15.23 -23.79 -10.86
N THR A 256 -14.53 -24.04 -11.96
CA THR A 256 -13.31 -24.86 -12.01
C THR A 256 -12.04 -24.02 -12.09
N VAL A 257 -12.12 -22.86 -12.77
CA VAL A 257 -11.00 -21.96 -13.03
C VAL A 257 -11.42 -20.52 -12.71
N ILE A 258 -10.59 -19.82 -11.94
CA ILE A 258 -10.73 -18.37 -11.74
C ILE A 258 -9.58 -17.66 -12.45
N VAL A 259 -9.94 -16.72 -13.31
CA VAL A 259 -9.01 -15.79 -13.92
C VAL A 259 -9.02 -14.50 -13.12
N GLY A 260 -7.93 -14.21 -12.42
CA GLY A 260 -7.81 -13.07 -11.52
C GLY A 260 -6.56 -12.24 -11.77
N VAL A 261 -6.57 -11.01 -11.27
CA VAL A 261 -5.36 -10.19 -11.12
C VAL A 261 -4.75 -10.43 -9.73
N PRO A 262 -3.47 -10.10 -9.49
CA PRO A 262 -2.81 -10.31 -8.19
C PRO A 262 -3.60 -9.80 -6.97
N GLN A 263 -4.33 -8.70 -7.13
CA GLN A 263 -5.15 -8.12 -6.06
C GLN A 263 -6.27 -9.06 -5.57
N VAL A 264 -6.87 -9.84 -6.46
CA VAL A 264 -7.90 -10.84 -6.10
C VAL A 264 -7.28 -11.89 -5.16
N TYR A 265 -6.08 -12.37 -5.49
CA TYR A 265 -5.38 -13.36 -4.68
C TYR A 265 -4.83 -12.79 -3.38
N ALA A 266 -4.41 -11.53 -3.37
CA ALA A 266 -4.04 -10.82 -2.15
C ALA A 266 -5.24 -10.69 -1.19
N GLN A 267 -6.44 -10.43 -1.71
CA GLN A 267 -7.67 -10.41 -0.90
C GLN A 267 -8.00 -11.79 -0.33
N PHE A 268 -7.89 -12.86 -1.13
CA PHE A 268 -8.07 -14.24 -0.64
C PHE A 268 -7.05 -14.58 0.45
N HIS A 269 -5.78 -14.26 0.23
CA HIS A 269 -4.71 -14.42 1.20
C HIS A 269 -5.04 -13.70 2.51
N ARG A 270 -5.37 -12.40 2.45
CA ARG A 270 -5.71 -11.60 3.63
C ARG A 270 -6.92 -12.16 4.39
N ALA A 271 -7.97 -12.55 3.68
CA ALA A 271 -9.16 -13.14 4.29
C ALA A 271 -8.83 -14.45 5.03
N MET A 272 -8.01 -15.31 4.42
CA MET A 272 -7.58 -16.58 5.01
C MET A 272 -6.65 -16.40 6.21
N VAL A 273 -5.69 -15.47 6.12
CA VAL A 273 -4.76 -15.14 7.22
C VAL A 273 -5.53 -14.55 8.40
N ASN A 274 -6.40 -13.55 8.16
CA ASN A 274 -7.23 -12.97 9.22
C ASN A 274 -8.07 -14.03 9.92
N GLU A 275 -8.68 -14.96 9.16
CA GLU A 275 -9.42 -16.06 9.77
C GLU A 275 -8.52 -16.95 10.63
N LEU A 276 -7.31 -17.28 10.17
CA LEU A 276 -6.38 -18.10 10.93
C LEU A 276 -5.94 -17.40 12.23
N GLU A 277 -5.71 -16.09 12.19
CA GLU A 277 -5.32 -15.27 13.35
C GLU A 277 -6.42 -15.19 14.43
N THR A 278 -7.70 -15.29 14.05
CA THR A 278 -8.80 -15.39 15.02
C THR A 278 -8.84 -16.74 15.76
N ARG A 279 -8.13 -17.76 15.28
CA ARG A 279 -8.09 -19.10 15.91
C ARG A 279 -7.09 -19.13 17.07
N PRO A 280 -7.24 -20.05 18.05
CA PRO A 280 -6.28 -20.20 19.13
C PRO A 280 -4.84 -20.48 18.63
N PRO A 281 -3.79 -20.02 19.33
CA PRO A 281 -2.39 -20.19 18.90
C PRO A 281 -1.99 -21.65 18.60
N VAL A 282 -2.60 -22.61 19.29
CA VAL A 282 -2.39 -24.04 19.03
C VAL A 282 -2.82 -24.42 17.62
N VAL A 283 -3.96 -23.92 17.15
CA VAL A 283 -4.49 -24.18 15.80
C VAL A 283 -3.61 -23.50 14.75
N GLN A 284 -3.15 -22.27 15.02
CA GLN A 284 -2.24 -21.55 14.13
C GLN A 284 -0.92 -22.32 13.92
N ASN A 285 -0.34 -22.82 15.02
CA ASN A 285 0.88 -23.61 14.96
C ASN A 285 0.68 -24.93 14.19
N VAL A 286 -0.43 -25.63 14.43
CA VAL A 286 -0.76 -26.85 13.68
C VAL A 286 -0.93 -26.54 12.20
N ALA A 287 -1.65 -25.48 11.84
CA ALA A 287 -1.83 -25.07 10.44
C ALA A 287 -0.49 -24.75 9.77
N SER A 288 0.40 -24.04 10.46
CA SER A 288 1.76 -23.72 9.97
C SER A 288 2.59 -24.98 9.67
N VAL A 289 2.53 -25.98 10.56
CA VAL A 289 3.19 -27.28 10.35
C VAL A 289 2.58 -28.02 9.16
N LEU A 290 1.24 -28.09 9.07
CA LEU A 290 0.55 -28.75 7.97
C LEU A 290 0.84 -28.08 6.62
N MET A 291 0.89 -26.75 6.56
CA MET A 291 1.26 -25.98 5.37
C MET A 291 2.70 -26.27 4.95
N SER A 292 3.61 -26.36 5.91
CA SER A 292 5.02 -26.69 5.66
C SER A 292 5.16 -28.12 5.09
N CYS A 293 4.47 -29.10 5.69
CA CYS A 293 4.42 -30.47 5.18
C CYS A 293 3.80 -30.53 3.78
N SER A 294 2.70 -29.80 3.55
CA SER A 294 2.04 -29.76 2.25
C SER A 294 2.95 -29.20 1.16
N GLY A 295 3.67 -28.10 1.46
CA GLY A 295 4.66 -27.52 0.55
C GLY A 295 5.78 -28.52 0.24
N PHE A 296 6.39 -29.11 1.26
CA PHE A 296 7.48 -30.07 1.09
C PHE A 296 7.09 -31.28 0.21
N VAL A 297 5.95 -31.90 0.49
CA VAL A 297 5.46 -33.04 -0.32
C VAL A 297 5.22 -32.60 -1.76
N ARG A 298 4.59 -31.44 -1.96
CA ARG A 298 4.25 -30.95 -3.29
C ARG A 298 5.50 -30.58 -4.10
N ASP A 299 6.49 -29.96 -3.48
CA ASP A 299 7.76 -29.60 -4.13
C ASP A 299 8.57 -30.83 -4.53
N TRP A 300 8.54 -31.90 -3.72
CA TRP A 300 9.31 -33.11 -3.99
C TRP A 300 8.61 -34.09 -4.95
N THR A 301 7.27 -34.19 -4.89
CA THR A 301 6.50 -35.24 -5.58
C THR A 301 5.49 -34.72 -6.61
N ASN A 302 5.27 -33.41 -6.72
CA ASN A 302 4.15 -32.76 -7.40
C ASN A 302 2.74 -33.16 -6.88
N TRP A 303 2.63 -33.96 -5.81
CA TRP A 303 1.33 -34.32 -5.25
C TRP A 303 0.79 -33.23 -4.32
N ASN A 304 -0.44 -32.79 -4.60
CA ASN A 304 -1.12 -31.79 -3.80
C ASN A 304 -1.96 -32.43 -2.69
N ILE A 305 -1.35 -32.68 -1.53
CA ILE A 305 -2.05 -33.17 -0.33
C ILE A 305 -2.78 -32.05 0.43
N GLY A 306 -2.54 -30.78 0.09
CA GLY A 306 -3.10 -29.61 0.80
C GLY A 306 -4.62 -29.56 0.75
N LYS A 307 -5.23 -30.00 -0.36
CA LYS A 307 -6.70 -30.14 -0.47
C LYS A 307 -7.29 -31.04 0.62
N ALA A 308 -6.61 -32.14 0.97
CA ALA A 308 -7.04 -33.07 2.00
C ALA A 308 -6.73 -32.56 3.42
N LEU A 309 -5.65 -31.78 3.59
CA LEU A 309 -5.28 -31.19 4.88
C LEU A 309 -6.17 -29.99 5.27
N PHE A 310 -6.68 -29.24 4.28
CA PHE A 310 -7.47 -28.03 4.52
C PHE A 310 -8.89 -28.09 3.90
N PRO A 311 -9.68 -29.14 4.17
CA PRO A 311 -10.96 -29.36 3.48
C PRO A 311 -11.97 -28.23 3.73
N THR A 312 -11.96 -27.63 4.92
CA THR A 312 -12.85 -26.49 5.26
C THR A 312 -12.53 -25.25 4.43
N ALA A 313 -11.25 -24.99 4.15
CA ALA A 313 -10.86 -23.86 3.30
C ALA A 313 -11.30 -24.10 1.86
N HIS A 314 -10.99 -25.28 1.29
CA HIS A 314 -11.36 -25.63 -0.08
C HIS A 314 -12.87 -25.67 -0.31
N LYS A 315 -13.65 -26.24 0.63
CA LYS A 315 -15.13 -26.31 0.53
C LYS A 315 -15.80 -24.94 0.40
N ARG A 316 -15.21 -23.86 0.95
CA ARG A 316 -15.77 -22.50 0.82
C ARG A 316 -15.71 -21.97 -0.61
N PHE A 317 -14.65 -22.33 -1.34
CA PHE A 317 -14.43 -22.00 -2.74
C PHE A 317 -15.11 -23.01 -3.70
N GLY A 318 -15.77 -24.05 -3.18
CA GLY A 318 -16.35 -25.12 -3.99
C GLY A 318 -15.40 -26.28 -4.23
N SER A 319 -15.96 -27.48 -4.43
CA SER A 319 -15.20 -28.72 -4.60
C SER A 319 -14.59 -28.90 -5.99
N THR A 320 -15.10 -28.19 -6.99
CA THR A 320 -14.68 -28.29 -8.40
C THR A 320 -13.50 -27.40 -8.75
N LEU A 321 -13.17 -26.41 -7.91
CA LEU A 321 -12.06 -25.50 -8.17
C LEU A 321 -10.72 -26.26 -8.29
N ARG A 322 -10.09 -26.11 -9.45
CA ARG A 322 -8.79 -26.74 -9.74
C ARG A 322 -7.67 -25.74 -9.99
N LEU A 323 -7.97 -24.55 -10.51
CA LEU A 323 -6.95 -23.62 -10.98
C LEU A 323 -7.28 -22.15 -10.70
N LEU A 324 -6.27 -21.40 -10.28
CA LEU A 324 -6.27 -19.95 -10.12
C LEU A 324 -5.22 -19.38 -11.11
N ILE A 325 -5.63 -18.55 -12.06
CA ILE A 325 -4.74 -17.97 -13.08
C ILE A 325 -4.51 -16.49 -12.77
N SER A 326 -3.24 -16.12 -12.57
CA SER A 326 -2.83 -14.74 -12.33
C SER A 326 -2.10 -14.16 -13.55
N GLY A 327 -2.50 -12.94 -13.94
CA GLY A 327 -1.89 -12.20 -15.04
C GLY A 327 -2.18 -10.70 -14.93
N GLY A 328 -1.64 -9.93 -15.88
CA GLY A 328 -1.81 -8.47 -15.96
C GLY A 328 -0.92 -7.64 -15.01
N ALA A 329 -0.40 -8.24 -13.94
CA ALA A 329 0.60 -7.66 -13.05
C ALA A 329 1.38 -8.76 -12.31
N ARG A 330 2.49 -8.39 -11.68
CA ARG A 330 3.33 -9.29 -10.87
C ARG A 330 2.56 -9.79 -9.63
N LEU A 331 2.49 -11.11 -9.43
CA LEU A 331 1.96 -11.69 -8.19
C LEU A 331 3.02 -11.64 -7.10
N ASP A 332 2.60 -11.32 -5.88
CA ASP A 332 3.48 -11.38 -4.71
C ASP A 332 3.88 -12.85 -4.46
N PRO A 333 5.19 -13.18 -4.46
CA PRO A 333 5.66 -14.54 -4.22
C PRO A 333 5.19 -15.13 -2.87
N ASP A 334 4.98 -14.31 -1.86
CA ASP A 334 4.52 -14.77 -0.55
C ASP A 334 3.04 -15.12 -0.57
N VAL A 335 2.21 -14.34 -1.28
CA VAL A 335 0.81 -14.67 -1.55
C VAL A 335 0.70 -15.99 -2.33
N ALA A 336 1.48 -16.12 -3.41
CA ALA A 336 1.52 -17.33 -4.22
C ALA A 336 1.94 -18.55 -3.39
N ARG A 337 2.99 -18.42 -2.57
CA ARG A 337 3.53 -19.49 -1.72
C ARG A 337 2.56 -19.90 -0.63
N PHE A 338 1.85 -18.96 -0.01
CA PHE A 338 0.82 -19.27 0.95
C PHE A 338 -0.30 -20.10 0.32
N LEU A 339 -0.86 -19.64 -0.79
CA LEU A 339 -1.95 -20.34 -1.50
C LEU A 339 -1.50 -21.73 -1.97
N TYR A 340 -0.28 -21.83 -2.50
CA TYR A 340 0.33 -23.09 -2.92
C TYR A 340 0.44 -24.11 -1.77
N ARG A 341 0.88 -23.67 -0.58
CA ARG A 341 0.98 -24.50 0.64
C ARG A 341 -0.38 -24.85 1.25
N MET A 342 -1.38 -24.00 1.05
CA MET A 342 -2.78 -24.30 1.41
C MET A 342 -3.44 -25.29 0.44
N GLY A 343 -2.74 -25.72 -0.62
CA GLY A 343 -3.23 -26.69 -1.58
C GLY A 343 -4.00 -26.10 -2.76
N PHE A 344 -3.95 -24.78 -2.98
CA PHE A 344 -4.44 -24.17 -4.22
C PHE A 344 -3.37 -24.24 -5.31
N THR A 345 -3.77 -24.31 -6.57
CA THR A 345 -2.85 -24.20 -7.71
C THR A 345 -3.01 -22.82 -8.31
N VAL A 346 -2.04 -21.95 -8.06
CA VAL A 346 -1.96 -20.60 -8.64
C VAL A 346 -0.89 -20.62 -9.72
N LEU A 347 -1.24 -20.25 -10.95
CA LEU A 347 -0.27 -20.15 -12.04
C LEU A 347 -0.18 -18.71 -12.51
N GLU A 348 1.04 -18.21 -12.62
CA GLU A 348 1.34 -16.92 -13.20
C GLU A 348 1.62 -17.06 -14.70
N GLY A 349 1.11 -16.11 -15.48
CA GLY A 349 1.43 -15.93 -16.90
C GLY A 349 1.78 -14.47 -17.20
N TYR A 350 2.57 -14.29 -18.26
CA TYR A 350 3.03 -12.98 -18.70
C TYR A 350 2.86 -12.80 -20.21
N GLY A 351 2.60 -11.57 -20.58
CA GLY A 351 2.69 -11.03 -21.92
C GLY A 351 2.02 -9.65 -21.94
N LEU A 352 1.73 -9.17 -23.14
CA LEU A 352 1.28 -7.82 -23.41
C LEU A 352 0.04 -7.87 -24.30
N SER A 353 -0.71 -6.77 -24.43
CA SER A 353 -1.79 -6.73 -25.43
C SER A 353 -1.25 -7.03 -26.83
N GLU A 354 -0.01 -6.61 -27.09
CA GLU A 354 0.80 -6.81 -28.30
C GLU A 354 1.17 -8.28 -28.57
N THR A 355 0.84 -9.21 -27.68
CA THR A 355 1.15 -10.66 -27.82
C THR A 355 -0.08 -11.56 -27.66
N ALA A 356 -1.26 -10.95 -27.82
CA ALA A 356 -2.58 -11.57 -27.85
C ALA A 356 -3.03 -12.52 -26.70
N PRO A 357 -2.79 -12.29 -25.39
CA PRO A 357 -1.80 -11.47 -24.74
C PRO A 357 -0.68 -12.29 -24.06
N ILE A 358 -0.53 -13.57 -24.37
CA ILE A 358 0.32 -14.49 -23.61
C ILE A 358 1.64 -14.71 -24.36
N LEU A 359 2.75 -14.61 -23.64
CA LEU A 359 4.09 -15.02 -24.08
C LEU A 359 4.57 -16.25 -23.29
N THR A 360 4.37 -16.21 -21.97
CA THR A 360 4.81 -17.25 -21.05
C THR A 360 3.72 -17.60 -20.05
N PHE A 361 3.77 -18.83 -19.55
CA PHE A 361 2.99 -19.24 -18.39
C PHE A 361 3.69 -20.36 -17.62
N ASN A 362 3.38 -20.46 -16.33
CA ASN A 362 3.85 -21.58 -15.52
C ASN A 362 3.14 -22.88 -15.94
N PRO A 363 3.86 -24.00 -16.11
CA PRO A 363 3.25 -25.30 -16.32
C PRO A 363 2.54 -25.81 -15.04
N LEU A 364 1.54 -26.69 -15.21
CA LEU A 364 0.81 -27.32 -14.08
C LEU A 364 1.74 -28.10 -13.15
N ALA A 365 2.70 -28.82 -13.73
CA ALA A 365 3.73 -29.55 -13.01
C ALA A 365 5.01 -28.71 -12.95
N LYS A 366 5.73 -28.74 -11.82
CA LYS A 366 6.98 -28.00 -11.63
C LYS A 366 6.84 -26.48 -11.86
N GLN A 367 5.76 -25.86 -11.39
CA GLN A 367 5.66 -24.39 -11.37
C GLN A 367 6.81 -23.78 -10.55
N LYS A 368 7.30 -22.59 -10.94
CA LYS A 368 8.31 -21.84 -10.17
C LYS A 368 7.71 -20.53 -9.68
N ILE A 369 7.48 -20.45 -8.37
CA ILE A 369 6.94 -19.24 -7.73
C ILE A 369 7.92 -18.07 -7.92
N GLY A 370 7.40 -16.93 -8.40
CA GLY A 370 8.19 -15.74 -8.70
C GLY A 370 8.74 -15.69 -10.12
N SER A 371 8.58 -16.76 -10.91
CA SER A 371 8.77 -16.76 -12.36
C SER A 371 7.43 -16.58 -13.05
N VAL A 372 7.45 -15.91 -14.21
CA VAL A 372 6.29 -15.82 -15.10
C VAL A 372 6.15 -17.03 -16.05
N GLY A 373 6.96 -18.06 -15.83
CA GLY A 373 6.87 -19.34 -16.50
C GLY A 373 7.77 -19.47 -17.72
N ARG A 374 7.39 -20.38 -18.62
CA ARG A 374 8.16 -20.73 -19.81
C ARG A 374 7.50 -20.16 -21.07
N PRO A 375 8.26 -19.92 -22.15
CA PRO A 375 7.70 -19.59 -23.45
C PRO A 375 6.62 -20.58 -23.86
N MET A 376 5.50 -20.05 -24.34
CA MET A 376 4.42 -20.88 -24.85
C MET A 376 4.80 -21.52 -26.20
N MET A 377 4.00 -22.48 -26.65
CA MET A 377 4.23 -23.15 -27.94
C MET A 377 4.32 -22.13 -29.09
N ASN A 378 5.29 -22.34 -29.99
CA ASN A 378 5.57 -21.49 -31.17
C ASN A 378 6.00 -20.04 -30.86
N VAL A 379 6.40 -19.76 -29.61
CA VAL A 379 6.98 -18.46 -29.21
C VAL A 379 8.47 -18.64 -28.93
N GLU A 380 9.29 -17.94 -29.70
CA GLU A 380 10.72 -17.78 -29.46
C GLU A 380 10.94 -16.58 -28.55
N LEU A 381 11.66 -16.80 -27.45
CA LEU A 381 11.89 -15.80 -26.41
C LEU A 381 13.39 -15.63 -26.22
N GLN A 382 13.88 -14.39 -26.25
CA GLN A 382 15.30 -14.07 -26.11
C GLN A 382 15.49 -12.87 -25.17
N ILE A 383 16.64 -12.85 -24.49
CA ILE A 383 17.08 -11.72 -23.67
C ILE A 383 18.09 -10.92 -24.49
N ALA A 384 17.69 -9.74 -24.95
CA ALA A 384 18.52 -8.82 -25.71
C ALA A 384 19.32 -7.91 -24.78
N GLU A 385 20.54 -7.57 -25.18
CA GLU A 385 21.43 -6.65 -24.45
C GLU A 385 21.58 -6.98 -22.94
N PRO A 386 21.90 -8.24 -22.55
CA PRO A 386 22.02 -8.60 -21.15
C PRO A 386 23.22 -7.90 -20.50
N ASP A 387 23.02 -7.45 -19.26
CA ASP A 387 24.07 -6.94 -18.39
C ASP A 387 24.96 -8.06 -17.82
N GLU A 388 25.93 -7.72 -16.97
CA GLU A 388 26.81 -8.70 -16.31
C GLU A 388 26.03 -9.73 -15.46
N GLY A 389 24.81 -9.40 -15.03
CA GLY A 389 23.92 -10.28 -14.27
C GLY A 389 23.01 -11.14 -15.16
N GLY A 390 23.10 -11.03 -16.49
CA GLY A 390 22.24 -11.72 -17.44
C GLY A 390 20.85 -11.10 -17.60
N VAL A 391 20.62 -9.91 -17.02
CA VAL A 391 19.35 -9.18 -17.13
C VAL A 391 19.40 -8.30 -18.36
N GLY A 392 18.45 -8.49 -19.27
CA GLY A 392 18.31 -7.69 -20.49
C GLY A 392 16.85 -7.49 -20.86
N GLU A 393 16.61 -6.93 -22.05
CA GLU A 393 15.26 -6.75 -22.55
C GLU A 393 14.67 -8.04 -23.09
N VAL A 394 13.45 -8.34 -22.67
CA VAL A 394 12.71 -9.49 -23.12
C VAL A 394 12.22 -9.21 -24.54
N THR A 395 12.60 -10.06 -25.48
CA THR A 395 12.16 -10.01 -26.87
C THR A 395 11.44 -11.28 -27.24
N ALA A 396 10.43 -11.17 -28.10
CA ALA A 396 9.58 -12.28 -28.47
C ALA A 396 9.30 -12.29 -29.97
N ARG A 397 9.25 -13.48 -30.54
CA ARG A 397 8.83 -13.73 -31.92
C ARG A 397 7.89 -14.92 -31.95
N GLY A 398 6.77 -14.78 -32.63
CA GLY A 398 5.78 -15.83 -32.73
C GLY A 398 4.51 -15.37 -33.44
N PRO A 399 3.62 -16.31 -33.79
CA PRO A 399 2.37 -16.01 -34.47
C PRO A 399 1.39 -15.21 -33.60
N ASN A 400 1.64 -15.09 -32.30
CA ASN A 400 0.86 -14.31 -31.34
C ASN A 400 1.21 -12.81 -31.31
N VAL A 401 2.34 -12.40 -31.90
CA VAL A 401 2.78 -11.00 -31.93
C VAL A 401 1.85 -10.19 -32.83
N MET A 402 1.41 -9.02 -32.35
CA MET A 402 0.51 -8.11 -33.06
C MET A 402 1.01 -7.76 -34.46
N LEU A 403 0.10 -7.31 -35.32
CA LEU A 403 0.45 -6.78 -36.63
C LEU A 403 1.09 -5.39 -36.56
N GLY A 404 0.79 -4.63 -35.51
CA GLY A 404 1.27 -3.27 -35.28
C GLY A 404 0.28 -2.40 -34.53
N TYR A 405 0.60 -1.13 -34.38
CA TYR A 405 -0.32 -0.13 -33.84
C TYR A 405 -1.12 0.56 -34.95
N PHE A 406 -2.43 0.67 -34.75
CA PHE A 406 -3.34 1.30 -35.70
C PHE A 406 -2.98 2.76 -35.97
N LYS A 407 -2.87 3.13 -37.24
CA LYS A 407 -2.50 4.47 -37.74
C LYS A 407 -1.20 5.02 -37.10
N ASN A 408 -0.30 4.16 -36.62
CA ASN A 408 0.91 4.57 -35.91
C ASN A 408 2.12 3.70 -36.29
N ASP A 409 2.58 3.88 -37.53
CA ASP A 409 3.73 3.15 -38.09
C ASP A 409 5.03 3.44 -37.33
N GLN A 410 5.18 4.65 -36.79
CA GLN A 410 6.35 5.02 -35.99
C GLN A 410 6.43 4.18 -34.71
N ALA A 411 5.36 4.14 -33.91
CA ALA A 411 5.34 3.33 -32.70
C ALA A 411 5.47 1.82 -33.01
N THR A 412 4.99 1.39 -34.17
CA THR A 412 5.13 0.00 -34.64
C THR A 412 6.59 -0.32 -34.91
N ALA A 413 7.29 0.54 -35.66
CA ALA A 413 8.70 0.38 -35.98
C ALA A 413 9.61 0.51 -34.74
N GLU A 414 9.18 1.21 -33.70
CA GLU A 414 9.89 1.31 -32.41
C GLU A 414 9.80 0.02 -31.57
N MET A 415 8.75 -0.79 -31.74
CA MET A 415 8.50 -1.99 -30.93
C MET A 415 8.77 -3.29 -31.70
N ILE A 416 8.66 -3.29 -33.03
CA ILE A 416 8.86 -4.48 -33.86
C ILE A 416 10.03 -4.24 -34.81
N HIS A 417 11.08 -5.05 -34.64
CA HIS A 417 12.29 -5.03 -35.46
C HIS A 417 12.44 -6.38 -36.15
N ASP A 418 12.37 -6.42 -37.48
CA ASP A 418 12.48 -7.65 -38.29
C ASP A 418 11.55 -8.80 -37.83
N GLY A 419 10.33 -8.45 -37.40
CA GLY A 419 9.33 -9.41 -36.90
C GLY A 419 9.56 -9.89 -35.47
N VAL A 420 10.52 -9.30 -34.75
CA VAL A 420 10.77 -9.52 -33.31
C VAL A 420 10.19 -8.35 -32.53
N LEU A 421 9.31 -8.66 -31.57
CA LEU A 421 8.76 -7.69 -30.62
C LEU A 421 9.76 -7.44 -29.49
N TRP A 422 10.05 -6.17 -29.25
CA TRP A 422 10.77 -5.66 -28.09
C TRP A 422 9.76 -5.21 -27.05
N THR A 423 9.69 -5.93 -25.93
CA THR A 423 8.58 -5.79 -24.98
C THR A 423 8.68 -4.53 -24.12
N GLY A 424 9.87 -3.94 -24.00
CA GLY A 424 10.18 -2.91 -23.02
C GLY A 424 10.27 -3.42 -21.57
N ASP A 425 10.03 -4.72 -21.33
CA ASP A 425 10.16 -5.35 -20.02
C ASP A 425 11.54 -6.03 -19.90
N LEU A 426 12.15 -5.93 -18.72
CA LEU A 426 13.48 -6.44 -18.42
C LEU A 426 13.37 -7.75 -17.62
N GLY A 427 14.26 -8.69 -17.90
CA GLY A 427 14.26 -9.99 -17.24
C GLY A 427 15.46 -10.87 -17.62
N TYR A 428 15.46 -12.09 -17.08
CA TYR A 428 16.45 -13.12 -17.39
C TYR A 428 15.78 -14.50 -17.48
N LEU A 429 16.40 -15.41 -18.22
CA LEU A 429 16.03 -16.82 -18.28
C LEU A 429 16.92 -17.63 -17.36
N ASP A 430 16.34 -18.52 -16.56
CA ASP A 430 17.11 -19.49 -15.79
C ASP A 430 17.54 -20.71 -16.64
N GLN A 431 18.33 -21.60 -16.04
CA GLN A 431 18.84 -22.81 -16.71
C GLN A 431 17.74 -23.77 -17.18
N ASP A 432 16.55 -23.70 -16.58
CA ASP A 432 15.40 -24.52 -16.91
C ASP A 432 14.45 -23.80 -17.90
N GLY A 433 14.84 -22.64 -18.44
CA GLY A 433 14.08 -21.85 -19.42
C GLY A 433 12.91 -21.06 -18.82
N TYR A 434 12.90 -20.83 -17.51
CA TYR A 434 11.88 -19.99 -16.85
C TYR A 434 12.29 -18.52 -16.90
N LEU A 435 11.34 -17.65 -17.27
CA LEU A 435 11.51 -16.21 -17.31
C LEU A 435 11.24 -15.57 -15.94
N PHE A 436 12.15 -14.71 -15.51
CA PHE A 436 11.99 -13.87 -14.32
C PHE A 436 12.06 -12.40 -14.75
N LEU A 437 11.01 -11.64 -14.44
CA LEU A 437 10.95 -10.21 -14.75
C LEU A 437 11.53 -9.38 -13.61
N THR A 438 12.27 -8.34 -13.95
CA THR A 438 12.96 -7.43 -13.02
C THR A 438 12.46 -5.99 -13.10
N GLY A 439 11.72 -5.62 -14.15
CA GLY A 439 11.08 -4.31 -14.27
C GLY A 439 10.86 -3.88 -15.71
N ARG A 440 10.80 -2.57 -15.97
CA ARG A 440 10.66 -1.99 -17.31
C ARG A 440 11.87 -1.15 -17.70
N ARG A 441 12.29 -1.23 -18.97
CA ARG A 441 13.41 -0.45 -19.51
C ARG A 441 13.17 1.05 -19.41
N LYS A 442 11.95 1.52 -19.71
CA LYS A 442 11.57 2.94 -19.59
C LYS A 442 11.41 3.43 -18.14
N GLU A 443 11.29 2.52 -17.17
CA GLU A 443 11.17 2.87 -15.74
C GLU A 443 12.47 2.61 -14.98
N LEU A 444 13.54 2.24 -15.70
CA LEU A 444 14.85 2.03 -15.13
C LEU A 444 15.40 3.38 -14.66
N ILE A 445 15.66 3.49 -13.37
CA ILE A 445 16.25 4.70 -12.79
C ILE A 445 17.76 4.58 -12.95
N VAL A 446 18.36 5.52 -13.68
CA VAL A 446 19.81 5.59 -13.85
C VAL A 446 20.35 6.65 -12.89
N LEU A 447 21.06 6.20 -11.86
CA LEU A 447 21.64 7.09 -10.85
C LEU A 447 22.83 7.87 -11.42
N ALA A 448 23.18 8.98 -10.78
CA ALA A 448 24.35 9.82 -11.13
C ALA A 448 25.68 9.04 -11.24
N GLY A 449 25.80 7.91 -10.54
CA GLY A 449 26.95 7.01 -10.63
C GLY A 449 26.92 6.02 -11.80
N GLY A 450 26.01 6.16 -12.76
CA GLY A 450 25.81 5.25 -13.89
C GLY A 450 25.24 3.88 -13.49
N LYS A 451 24.71 3.75 -12.26
CA LYS A 451 24.14 2.50 -11.75
C LYS A 451 22.64 2.43 -12.06
N ASN A 452 22.25 1.32 -12.66
CA ASN A 452 20.87 0.99 -12.97
C ASN A 452 20.13 0.50 -11.72
N VAL A 453 18.98 1.09 -11.44
CA VAL A 453 18.07 0.68 -10.37
C VAL A 453 16.70 0.37 -10.94
N TYR A 454 16.24 -0.85 -10.65
CA TYR A 454 14.90 -1.30 -10.93
C TYR A 454 14.00 -0.90 -9.74
N PRO A 455 13.01 -0.02 -9.91
CA PRO A 455 12.19 0.49 -8.81
C PRO A 455 11.45 -0.63 -8.05
N GLU A 456 10.95 -1.63 -8.78
CA GLU A 456 10.18 -2.73 -8.19
C GLU A 456 11.00 -3.59 -7.22
N ASP A 457 12.30 -3.78 -7.49
CA ASP A 457 13.22 -4.47 -6.58
C ASP A 457 13.32 -3.75 -5.24
N VAL A 458 13.37 -2.42 -5.29
CA VAL A 458 13.49 -1.55 -4.13
C VAL A 458 12.17 -1.53 -3.34
N GLU A 459 11.05 -1.40 -4.03
CA GLU A 459 9.71 -1.44 -3.44
C GLU A 459 9.40 -2.75 -2.73
N ALA A 460 9.80 -3.89 -3.32
CA ALA A 460 9.58 -5.20 -2.72
C ALA A 460 10.24 -5.33 -1.33
N VAL A 461 11.40 -4.70 -1.12
CA VAL A 461 12.07 -4.69 0.18
C VAL A 461 11.29 -3.89 1.21
N TYR A 462 10.69 -2.76 0.82
CA TYR A 462 9.93 -1.89 1.73
C TYR A 462 8.52 -2.40 2.00
N ARG A 463 7.89 -3.09 1.04
CA ARG A 463 6.53 -3.66 1.16
C ARG A 463 6.38 -4.68 2.30
N VAL A 464 7.50 -5.19 2.82
CA VAL A 464 7.53 -6.06 4.01
C VAL A 464 7.08 -5.32 5.30
N SER A 465 7.13 -3.99 5.33
CA SER A 465 6.69 -3.20 6.49
C SER A 465 5.16 -3.27 6.66
N PRO A 466 4.66 -3.58 7.88
CA PRO A 466 3.22 -3.55 8.15
C PRO A 466 2.63 -2.13 8.14
N CYS A 467 3.48 -1.10 8.26
CA CYS A 467 3.10 0.31 8.19
C CYS A 467 2.78 0.78 6.76
N ILE A 468 3.22 0.03 5.74
CA ILE A 468 3.12 0.42 4.33
C ILE A 468 2.00 -0.41 3.68
N ALA A 469 0.94 0.25 3.21
CA ALA A 469 -0.09 -0.42 2.40
C ALA A 469 0.29 -0.45 0.92
N ASP A 470 0.89 0.62 0.41
CA ASP A 470 1.40 0.69 -0.96
C ASP A 470 2.64 1.60 -1.04
N ILE A 471 3.49 1.37 -2.03
CA ILE A 471 4.71 2.14 -2.26
C ILE A 471 5.06 2.21 -3.74
N CYS A 472 5.50 3.39 -4.18
CA CYS A 472 6.05 3.65 -5.50
C CYS A 472 7.40 4.36 -5.37
N VAL A 473 8.44 3.83 -6.00
CA VAL A 473 9.76 4.45 -6.09
C VAL A 473 9.90 5.09 -7.47
N VAL A 474 10.30 6.36 -7.48
CA VAL A 474 10.54 7.17 -8.67
C VAL A 474 11.94 7.78 -8.64
N GLY A 475 12.51 8.06 -9.81
CA GLY A 475 13.75 8.80 -9.98
C GLY A 475 13.45 10.29 -10.06
N VAL A 476 14.08 11.08 -9.19
CA VAL A 476 13.92 12.54 -9.13
C VAL A 476 15.28 13.19 -9.41
N GLU A 477 15.31 14.14 -10.33
CA GLU A 477 16.53 14.91 -10.61
C GLU A 477 16.82 15.87 -9.45
N ARG A 478 18.06 15.86 -8.95
CA ARG A 478 18.51 16.83 -7.93
C ARG A 478 19.30 17.95 -8.58
N PRO A 479 18.93 19.23 -8.37
CA PRO A 479 19.70 20.35 -8.91
C PRO A 479 21.15 20.31 -8.43
N GLY A 480 22.10 20.17 -9.36
CA GLY A 480 23.55 20.19 -9.07
C GLY A 480 24.25 18.83 -8.99
N GLU A 481 23.52 17.72 -8.94
CA GLU A 481 24.06 16.35 -9.02
C GLU A 481 23.57 15.73 -10.33
N GLY A 482 24.46 15.50 -11.30
CA GLY A 482 24.07 14.96 -12.61
C GLY A 482 23.59 13.52 -12.52
N GLY A 483 22.28 13.31 -12.31
CA GLY A 483 21.57 12.04 -12.36
C GLY A 483 20.34 11.98 -11.43
N GLU A 484 19.55 10.91 -11.55
CA GLU A 484 18.35 10.72 -10.72
C GLU A 484 18.70 10.19 -9.33
N ALA A 485 17.99 10.65 -8.30
CA ALA A 485 18.01 10.11 -6.94
C ALA A 485 16.69 9.38 -6.66
N LEU A 486 16.76 8.29 -5.88
CA LEU A 486 15.58 7.49 -5.53
C LEU A 486 14.69 8.23 -4.52
N HIS A 487 13.41 8.36 -4.85
CA HIS A 487 12.37 8.92 -3.98
C HIS A 487 11.19 7.96 -3.86
N ALA A 488 10.76 7.66 -2.64
CA ALA A 488 9.60 6.80 -2.38
C ALA A 488 8.36 7.61 -2.05
N VAL A 489 7.25 7.26 -2.68
CA VAL A 489 5.91 7.73 -2.36
C VAL A 489 5.15 6.58 -1.69
N VAL A 490 4.76 6.77 -0.44
CA VAL A 490 4.20 5.71 0.41
C VAL A 490 2.76 6.02 0.78
N TYR A 491 1.87 5.07 0.56
CA TYR A 491 0.51 5.09 1.08
C TYR A 491 0.44 4.28 2.39
N PRO A 492 0.11 4.92 3.53
CA PRO A 492 0.07 4.26 4.85
C PRO A 492 -0.99 3.16 4.97
N ASN A 493 -0.69 2.15 5.77
CA ASN A 493 -1.68 1.18 6.23
C ASN A 493 -2.51 1.76 7.39
N PHE A 494 -3.43 2.67 7.10
CA PHE A 494 -4.29 3.32 8.10
C PHE A 494 -5.01 2.33 9.05
N PRO A 495 -5.58 1.20 8.58
CA PRO A 495 -6.14 0.19 9.48
C PRO A 495 -5.16 -0.33 10.54
N TYR A 496 -3.90 -0.56 10.16
CA TYR A 496 -2.86 -1.01 11.08
C TYR A 496 -2.54 0.04 12.15
N PHE A 497 -2.39 1.31 11.75
CA PHE A 497 -2.14 2.41 12.69
C PHE A 497 -3.28 2.60 13.69
N LYS A 498 -4.53 2.51 13.22
CA LYS A 498 -5.73 2.58 14.06
C LYS A 498 -5.81 1.43 15.06
N GLU A 499 -5.57 0.19 14.62
CA GLU A 499 -5.58 -1.00 15.48
C GLU A 499 -4.49 -0.92 16.57
N LYS A 500 -3.28 -0.50 16.20
CA LYS A 500 -2.15 -0.40 17.12
C LYS A 500 -2.15 0.87 17.97
N LYS A 501 -3.07 1.81 17.73
CA LYS A 501 -3.18 3.11 18.41
C LYS A 501 -1.85 3.87 18.38
N ILE A 502 -1.28 4.00 17.18
CA ILE A 502 -0.03 4.72 16.91
C ILE A 502 -0.40 6.06 16.26
N GLY A 503 -0.07 7.18 16.90
CA GLY A 503 -0.36 8.53 16.38
C GLY A 503 0.62 8.98 15.29
N ASN A 504 1.92 8.71 15.49
CA ASN A 504 2.99 9.16 14.59
C ASN A 504 3.16 8.23 13.36
N VAL A 505 2.28 8.39 12.37
CA VAL A 505 2.27 7.61 11.13
C VAL A 505 3.54 7.82 10.31
N GLU A 506 3.91 9.07 10.05
CA GLU A 506 5.05 9.40 9.19
C GLU A 506 6.38 8.98 9.82
N GLY A 507 6.58 9.23 11.11
CA GLY A 507 7.78 8.81 11.83
C GLY A 507 7.93 7.29 11.88
N SER A 508 6.83 6.55 12.00
CA SER A 508 6.84 5.08 11.95
C SER A 508 7.25 4.56 10.57
N ILE A 509 6.68 5.13 9.50
CA ILE A 509 7.04 4.76 8.12
C ILE A 509 8.50 5.12 7.84
N ARG A 510 8.95 6.33 8.22
CA ARG A 510 10.37 6.74 8.06
C ARG A 510 11.30 5.78 8.81
N GLY A 511 10.93 5.37 10.02
CA GLY A 511 11.67 4.38 10.81
C GLY A 511 11.77 3.02 10.12
N ASP A 512 10.65 2.50 9.60
CA ASP A 512 10.60 1.21 8.91
C ASP A 512 11.35 1.23 7.57
N VAL A 513 11.15 2.26 6.75
CA VAL A 513 11.89 2.46 5.50
C VAL A 513 13.39 2.56 5.80
N HIS A 514 13.79 3.26 6.85
CA HIS A 514 15.19 3.32 7.24
C HIS A 514 15.75 1.96 7.66
N GLY A 515 15.02 1.22 8.51
CA GLY A 515 15.41 -0.11 8.97
C GLY A 515 15.54 -1.13 7.84
N LEU A 516 14.59 -1.10 6.89
CA LEU A 516 14.58 -1.99 5.72
C LEU A 516 15.64 -1.61 4.68
N SER A 517 15.99 -0.32 4.56
CA SER A 517 17.05 0.17 3.66
C SER A 517 18.42 -0.46 3.96
N GLY A 518 18.65 -0.88 5.22
CA GLY A 518 19.88 -1.57 5.63
C GLY A 518 20.10 -2.92 4.94
N ARG A 519 19.05 -3.53 4.37
CA ARG A 519 19.12 -4.80 3.63
C ARG A 519 19.60 -4.64 2.19
N MET A 520 19.73 -3.40 1.71
CA MET A 520 20.08 -3.08 0.34
C MET A 520 21.45 -2.41 0.22
N ALA A 521 22.04 -2.55 -0.98
CA ALA A 521 23.26 -1.84 -1.34
C ALA A 521 23.05 -0.32 -1.24
N PRO A 522 24.07 0.48 -0.86
CA PRO A 522 23.91 1.90 -0.58
C PRO A 522 23.22 2.72 -1.68
N TYR A 523 23.46 2.38 -2.94
CA TYR A 523 22.89 3.07 -4.10
C TYR A 523 21.41 2.72 -4.38
N LYS A 524 20.91 1.58 -3.88
CA LYS A 524 19.49 1.19 -3.98
C LYS A 524 18.63 1.76 -2.84
N ARG A 525 19.22 2.55 -1.94
CA ARG A 525 18.51 3.13 -0.80
C ARG A 525 17.79 4.40 -1.21
N VAL A 526 16.54 4.50 -0.80
CA VAL A 526 15.73 5.69 -1.05
C VAL A 526 16.28 6.89 -0.27
N GLY A 527 16.50 7.99 -0.98
CA GLY A 527 17.04 9.24 -0.44
C GLY A 527 15.97 10.27 -0.07
N GLY A 528 14.74 10.11 -0.55
CA GLY A 528 13.60 10.99 -0.23
C GLY A 528 12.31 10.20 -0.05
N LEU A 529 11.43 10.65 0.85
CA LEU A 529 10.18 9.95 1.18
C LEU A 529 9.05 10.96 1.29
N THR A 530 7.97 10.71 0.54
CA THR A 530 6.69 11.39 0.63
C THR A 530 5.63 10.40 1.11
N VAL A 531 4.85 10.78 2.11
CA VAL A 531 3.69 9.99 2.56
C VAL A 531 2.42 10.63 1.99
N VAL A 532 1.60 9.84 1.30
CA VAL A 532 0.36 10.31 0.65
C VAL A 532 -0.88 9.78 1.35
N LYS A 533 -1.99 10.54 1.27
CA LYS A 533 -3.27 10.19 1.91
C LYS A 533 -4.19 9.35 1.05
N GLU A 534 -4.02 9.42 -0.27
CA GLU A 534 -4.83 8.68 -1.23
C GLU A 534 -4.08 7.45 -1.75
N PRO A 535 -4.80 6.37 -2.08
CA PRO A 535 -4.20 5.22 -2.74
C PRO A 535 -3.45 5.63 -4.01
N LEU A 536 -2.30 5.01 -4.25
CA LEU A 536 -1.49 5.32 -5.44
C LEU A 536 -2.28 5.00 -6.72
N PRO A 537 -2.17 5.83 -7.78
CA PRO A 537 -2.91 5.66 -9.01
C PRO A 537 -2.56 4.33 -9.69
N ARG A 538 -3.58 3.52 -9.94
CA ARG A 538 -3.47 2.20 -10.57
C ARG A 538 -4.50 2.05 -11.69
N THR A 539 -4.16 1.26 -12.70
CA THR A 539 -5.11 0.83 -13.72
C THR A 539 -6.14 -0.15 -13.13
N ARG A 540 -7.21 -0.44 -13.87
CA ARG A 540 -8.21 -1.46 -13.50
C ARG A 540 -7.65 -2.85 -13.22
N LEU A 541 -6.58 -3.24 -13.93
CA LEU A 541 -5.89 -4.52 -13.68
C LEU A 541 -4.94 -4.44 -12.48
N GLY A 542 -4.90 -3.31 -11.78
CA GLY A 542 -4.08 -3.07 -10.60
C GLY A 542 -2.65 -2.64 -10.91
N LYS A 543 -2.31 -2.30 -12.16
CA LYS A 543 -0.96 -1.87 -12.54
C LYS A 543 -0.70 -0.43 -12.08
N LEU A 544 0.44 -0.20 -11.42
CA LEU A 544 0.83 1.12 -10.92
C LEU A 544 1.12 2.11 -12.08
N GLN A 545 0.55 3.32 -12.01
CA GLN A 545 0.78 4.37 -12.99
C GLN A 545 1.92 5.30 -12.53
N ARG A 546 3.17 4.83 -12.67
CA ARG A 546 4.37 5.50 -12.14
C ARG A 546 4.58 6.94 -12.61
N HIS A 547 4.20 7.23 -13.86
CA HIS A 547 4.29 8.58 -14.43
C HIS A 547 3.40 9.60 -13.70
N LEU A 548 2.20 9.21 -13.27
CA LEU A 548 1.33 10.06 -12.45
C LEU A 548 1.92 10.29 -11.06
N VAL A 549 2.52 9.25 -10.46
CA VAL A 549 3.22 9.38 -9.18
C VAL A 549 4.45 10.27 -9.30
N ARG A 550 5.19 10.17 -10.40
CA ARG A 550 6.33 11.05 -10.68
C ARG A 550 5.86 12.51 -10.81
N ALA A 551 4.79 12.75 -11.55
CA ALA A 551 4.21 14.08 -11.68
C ALA A 551 3.81 14.68 -10.32
N LEU A 552 3.26 13.87 -9.39
CA LEU A 552 2.95 14.30 -8.01
C LEU A 552 4.20 14.70 -7.20
N VAL A 553 5.35 14.07 -7.46
CA VAL A 553 6.62 14.40 -6.78
C VAL A 553 7.27 15.63 -7.42
N ASP A 554 7.25 15.71 -8.75
CA ASP A 554 7.86 16.79 -9.53
C ASP A 554 7.13 18.14 -9.35
N SER A 555 5.81 18.11 -9.13
CA SER A 555 5.05 19.32 -8.77
C SER A 555 5.40 19.86 -7.39
N GLY A 556 6.12 19.10 -6.55
CA GLY A 556 6.30 19.38 -5.13
C GLY A 556 4.97 19.34 -4.36
N PRO A 557 4.97 19.45 -3.02
CA PRO A 557 3.76 19.77 -2.28
C PRO A 557 3.38 21.23 -2.59
N THR A 558 2.69 21.45 -3.70
CA THR A 558 2.05 22.73 -4.00
C THR A 558 0.75 22.85 -3.21
N GLU A 559 0.55 24.01 -2.56
CA GLU A 559 -0.74 24.40 -1.95
C GLU A 559 -1.93 24.27 -2.93
N ASP A 560 -1.66 24.24 -4.24
CA ASP A 560 -2.65 24.27 -5.32
C ASP A 560 -3.18 22.92 -5.82
N THR A 561 -2.62 21.76 -5.40
CA THR A 561 -3.15 20.43 -5.78
C THR A 561 -4.06 19.79 -4.72
N LEU A 562 -4.34 20.50 -3.63
CA LEU A 562 -5.14 20.03 -2.46
C LEU A 562 -6.58 20.55 -2.43
N PHE A 563 -7.12 21.05 -3.53
CA PHE A 563 -8.51 21.52 -3.58
C PHE A 563 -9.45 20.43 -4.11
N SER A 564 -9.74 19.42 -3.28
CA SER A 564 -11.08 18.83 -3.36
C SER A 564 -12.05 19.90 -2.85
N SER A 565 -13.08 20.23 -3.63
CA SER A 565 -14.14 21.16 -3.24
C SER A 565 -14.69 20.82 -1.85
N SER A 566 -14.74 21.79 -0.93
CA SER A 566 -15.58 21.67 0.26
C SER A 566 -16.99 21.32 -0.21
N THR A 567 -17.53 20.19 0.22
CA THR A 567 -18.91 19.88 -0.10
C THR A 567 -19.82 20.83 0.69
N ALA A 568 -21.03 21.12 0.21
CA ALA A 568 -22.00 21.93 0.97
C ALA A 568 -22.29 21.34 2.37
N ALA A 569 -22.08 20.03 2.55
CA ALA A 569 -22.17 19.34 3.84
C ALA A 569 -21.01 19.68 4.78
N ASP A 570 -19.80 19.91 4.25
CA ASP A 570 -18.62 20.26 5.04
C ASP A 570 -18.71 21.69 5.58
N GLU A 571 -19.19 22.62 4.76
CA GLU A 571 -19.48 23.99 5.19
C GLU A 571 -20.61 24.02 6.24
N ALA A 572 -21.65 23.20 6.04
CA ALA A 572 -22.73 23.05 7.02
C ALA A 572 -22.20 22.54 8.37
N MET A 573 -21.33 21.52 8.37
CA MET A 573 -20.75 20.95 9.60
C MET A 573 -19.83 21.93 10.33
N MET A 574 -18.99 22.68 9.62
CA MET A 574 -18.17 23.75 10.22
C MET A 574 -19.00 24.92 10.74
N SER A 575 -20.15 25.18 10.13
CA SER A 575 -21.08 26.23 10.57
C SER A 575 -21.95 25.83 11.78
N THR A 576 -21.88 24.57 12.24
CA THR A 576 -22.54 24.16 13.48
C THR A 576 -21.87 24.79 14.69
N GLU A 577 -22.62 24.95 15.79
CA GLU A 577 -22.09 25.50 17.05
C GLU A 577 -20.84 24.72 17.56
N PRO A 578 -20.78 23.37 17.59
CA PRO A 578 -19.55 22.63 17.89
C PRO A 578 -18.45 22.86 16.84
N GLY A 579 -18.80 22.88 15.55
CA GLY A 579 -17.83 23.05 14.46
C GLY A 579 -17.08 24.37 14.55
N LEU A 580 -17.80 25.47 14.77
CA LEU A 580 -17.21 26.81 14.87
C LEU A 580 -16.30 26.94 16.10
N SER A 581 -16.75 26.43 17.26
CA SER A 581 -15.97 26.46 18.49
C SER A 581 -14.72 25.58 18.44
N VAL A 582 -14.77 24.42 17.75
CA VAL A 582 -13.58 23.58 17.51
C VAL A 582 -12.57 24.31 16.62
N VAL A 583 -13.02 24.92 15.52
CA VAL A 583 -12.14 25.66 14.61
C VAL A 583 -11.48 26.85 15.33
N LEU A 584 -12.21 27.55 16.19
CA LEU A 584 -11.67 28.65 16.99
C LEU A 584 -10.65 28.16 18.02
N ALA A 585 -10.91 27.04 18.71
CA ALA A 585 -9.97 26.43 19.65
C ALA A 585 -8.68 25.97 18.94
N LEU A 586 -8.80 25.35 17.76
CA LEU A 586 -7.64 24.93 16.97
C LEU A 586 -6.84 26.13 16.45
N ARG A 587 -7.49 27.22 16.03
CA ARG A 587 -6.78 28.46 15.63
C ARG A 587 -6.02 29.13 16.77
N ASP A 588 -6.49 28.99 18.01
CA ASP A 588 -5.80 29.49 19.19
C ASP A 588 -4.47 28.75 19.41
N VAL A 589 -4.46 27.44 19.15
CA VAL A 589 -3.26 26.58 19.28
C VAL A 589 -2.31 26.69 18.08
N LEU A 590 -2.85 26.83 16.87
CA LEU A 590 -2.08 26.86 15.62
C LEU A 590 -1.58 28.26 15.22
N GLY A 591 -2.05 29.31 15.90
CA GLY A 591 -1.87 30.70 15.51
C GLY A 591 -2.89 31.18 14.47
N LYS A 592 -3.26 32.46 14.55
CA LYS A 592 -4.41 33.06 13.85
C LYS A 592 -4.38 33.02 12.30
N ALA A 593 -3.25 32.63 11.69
CA ALA A 593 -3.03 32.75 10.24
C ALA A 593 -3.32 31.45 9.44
N ARG A 594 -3.55 30.29 10.08
CA ARG A 594 -3.72 29.01 9.38
C ARG A 594 -5.18 28.71 9.02
N SER A 595 -5.42 28.26 7.79
CA SER A 595 -6.70 27.69 7.35
C SER A 595 -6.87 26.26 7.90
N ILE A 596 -8.08 25.90 8.33
CA ILE A 596 -8.40 24.59 8.92
C ILE A 596 -9.60 24.01 8.15
N ARG A 597 -9.49 22.77 7.67
CA ARG A 597 -10.52 21.97 7.00
C ARG A 597 -10.94 20.77 7.86
N LEU A 598 -12.07 20.15 7.54
CA LEU A 598 -12.62 19.01 8.31
C LEU A 598 -11.71 17.79 8.23
N ASP A 599 -11.22 17.48 7.03
CA ASP A 599 -10.40 16.29 6.80
C ASP A 599 -8.90 16.55 6.97
N ASP A 600 -8.52 17.73 7.48
CA ASP A 600 -7.15 18.01 7.88
C ASP A 600 -6.77 17.06 9.02
N HIS A 601 -5.74 16.27 8.78
CA HIS A 601 -5.11 15.41 9.75
C HIS A 601 -4.26 16.26 10.69
N LEU A 602 -4.46 16.10 12.00
CA LEU A 602 -3.89 16.97 13.03
C LEU A 602 -2.36 17.05 12.95
N GLU A 603 -1.70 15.91 12.73
CA GLU A 603 -0.23 15.86 12.61
C GLU A 603 0.31 16.22 11.23
N LEU A 604 -0.35 15.79 10.14
CA LEU A 604 0.21 15.88 8.79
C LEU A 604 -0.08 17.24 8.14
N ASP A 605 -1.24 17.84 8.43
CA ASP A 605 -1.69 19.08 7.80
C ASP A 605 -1.59 20.28 8.75
N LEU A 606 -1.91 20.06 10.02
CA LEU A 606 -1.96 21.13 11.02
C LEU A 606 -0.69 21.22 11.88
N ASP A 607 0.26 20.29 11.74
CA ASP A 607 1.52 20.27 12.51
C ASP A 607 1.26 20.27 14.03
N ILE A 608 0.21 19.56 14.46
CA ILE A 608 -0.16 19.36 15.86
C ILE A 608 0.61 18.15 16.38
N ASP A 609 1.79 18.39 16.93
CA ASP A 609 2.60 17.39 17.60
C ASP A 609 1.97 16.92 18.93
N SER A 610 2.62 15.97 19.62
CA SER A 610 2.10 15.42 20.88
C SER A 610 1.90 16.46 22.01
N LEU A 611 2.60 17.61 21.96
CA LEU A 611 2.49 18.67 22.96
C LEU A 611 1.35 19.64 22.60
N ARG A 612 1.31 20.12 21.34
CA ARG A 612 0.21 20.93 20.80
C ARG A 612 -1.13 20.19 20.85
N ARG A 613 -1.10 18.85 20.81
CA ARG A 613 -2.28 18.01 21.02
C ARG A 613 -2.83 18.11 22.45
N VAL A 614 -1.97 18.29 23.45
CA VAL A 614 -2.41 18.56 24.83
C VAL A 614 -2.99 19.97 24.93
N GLU A 615 -2.33 20.96 24.33
CA GLU A 615 -2.83 22.35 24.28
C GLU A 615 -4.18 22.45 23.55
N MET A 616 -4.35 21.69 22.47
CA MET A 616 -5.62 21.49 21.77
C MET A 616 -6.69 20.92 22.69
N VAL A 617 -6.39 19.84 23.43
CA VAL A 617 -7.36 19.27 24.37
C VAL A 617 -7.74 20.31 25.44
N VAL A 618 -6.78 21.04 26.00
CA VAL A 618 -7.05 22.11 26.99
C VAL A 618 -7.88 23.25 26.38
N ALA A 619 -7.60 23.65 25.14
CA ALA A 619 -8.37 24.68 24.42
C ALA A 619 -9.80 24.21 24.12
N LEU A 620 -9.99 22.93 23.80
CA LEU A 620 -11.30 22.33 23.62
C LEU A 620 -12.04 22.20 24.96
N GLU A 621 -11.36 21.83 26.04
CA GLU A 621 -11.95 21.77 27.38
C GLU A 621 -12.42 23.14 27.87
N ARG A 622 -11.75 24.23 27.46
CA ARG A 622 -12.17 25.61 27.73
C ARG A 622 -13.55 25.91 27.13
N GLU A 623 -13.80 25.45 25.91
CA GLU A 623 -15.04 25.72 25.18
C GLU A 623 -16.16 24.72 25.50
N PHE A 624 -15.81 23.46 25.78
CA PHE A 624 -16.78 22.36 25.86
C PHE A 624 -16.85 21.65 27.22
N GLY A 625 -15.98 21.99 28.18
CA GLY A 625 -15.88 21.31 29.47
C GLY A 625 -14.96 20.08 29.46
N PRO A 626 -14.83 19.34 30.57
CA PRO A 626 -13.83 18.29 30.73
C PRO A 626 -14.02 17.15 29.72
N LEU A 627 -12.95 16.78 29.03
CA LEU A 627 -12.95 15.72 28.01
C LEU A 627 -12.34 14.41 28.57
N PRO A 628 -12.66 13.24 27.99
CA PRO A 628 -12.01 11.99 28.38
C PRO A 628 -10.49 12.05 28.21
N GLU A 629 -9.71 11.47 29.13
CA GLU A 629 -8.23 11.47 29.07
C GLU A 629 -7.67 10.83 27.78
N SER A 630 -8.43 9.96 27.12
CA SER A 630 -8.05 9.33 25.85
C SER A 630 -8.44 10.14 24.61
N PHE A 631 -9.18 11.24 24.75
CA PHE A 631 -9.75 12.01 23.64
C PHE A 631 -8.68 12.42 22.63
N GLY A 632 -7.60 13.04 23.11
CA GLY A 632 -6.50 13.49 22.24
C GLY A 632 -5.83 12.37 21.45
N ALA A 633 -5.81 11.14 21.97
CA ALA A 633 -5.19 9.99 21.29
C ALA A 633 -6.16 9.24 20.35
N GLU A 634 -7.46 9.51 20.45
CA GLU A 634 -8.51 8.84 19.67
C GLU A 634 -8.89 9.60 18.39
N VAL A 635 -8.59 10.90 18.33
CA VAL A 635 -8.92 11.77 17.20
C VAL A 635 -7.69 12.05 16.33
N SER A 636 -7.85 11.97 15.02
CA SER A 636 -6.78 12.13 14.03
C SER A 636 -7.07 13.24 13.02
N THR A 637 -8.33 13.64 12.86
CA THR A 637 -8.77 14.73 11.96
C THR A 637 -9.66 15.76 12.68
N THR A 638 -9.80 16.94 12.09
CA THR A 638 -10.73 17.98 12.59
C THR A 638 -12.18 17.48 12.61
N ARG A 639 -12.59 16.67 11.63
CA ARG A 639 -13.92 16.05 11.54
C ARG A 639 -14.19 15.15 12.74
N GLU A 640 -13.24 14.27 13.05
CA GLU A 640 -13.35 13.36 14.20
C GLU A 640 -13.44 14.12 15.53
N ILE A 641 -12.76 15.26 15.67
CA ILE A 641 -12.91 16.14 16.84
C ILE A 641 -14.36 16.65 16.95
N ILE A 642 -14.90 17.18 15.86
CA ILE A 642 -16.26 17.76 15.84
C ILE A 642 -17.32 16.69 16.10
N GLU A 643 -17.22 15.54 15.43
CA GLU A 643 -18.13 14.40 15.62
C GLU A 643 -18.09 13.91 17.06
N ARG A 644 -16.90 13.76 17.63
CA ARG A 644 -16.76 13.24 18.98
C ARG A 644 -17.28 14.21 20.04
N ILE A 645 -17.09 15.50 19.84
CA ILE A 645 -17.66 16.53 20.72
C ILE A 645 -19.19 16.55 20.57
N ALA A 646 -19.72 16.41 19.36
CA ALA A 646 -21.15 16.28 19.13
C ALA A 646 -21.74 15.03 19.82
N ASP A 647 -21.05 13.89 19.73
CA ASP A 647 -21.42 12.65 20.42
C ASP A 647 -21.45 12.83 21.94
N LEU A 648 -20.40 13.42 22.52
CA LEU A 648 -20.31 13.67 23.96
C LEU A 648 -21.42 14.62 24.46
N ARG A 649 -21.79 15.63 23.65
CA ARG A 649 -22.93 16.51 23.95
C ARG A 649 -24.26 15.75 23.88
N SER A 650 -24.43 14.88 22.87
CA SER A 650 -25.65 14.08 22.71
C SER A 650 -25.84 13.01 23.81
N ALA A 651 -24.74 12.53 24.39
CA ALA A 651 -24.73 11.54 25.48
C ALA A 651 -25.07 12.11 26.87
N GLY A 652 -25.49 13.38 26.98
CA GLY A 652 -26.04 13.95 28.21
C GLY A 652 -25.04 14.61 29.15
N MET A 653 -23.83 14.94 28.70
CA MET A 653 -23.01 15.95 29.39
C MET A 653 -23.72 17.31 29.24
N ARG A 654 -24.47 17.71 30.27
CA ARG A 654 -25.14 19.01 30.34
C ARG A 654 -24.09 20.13 30.22
N THR A 655 -24.05 20.81 29.09
CA THR A 655 -23.59 22.19 28.99
C THR A 655 -24.66 23.08 29.63
N GLU A 656 -24.62 23.26 30.94
CA GLU A 656 -25.20 24.47 31.52
C GLU A 656 -24.43 25.66 30.92
N SER A 657 -25.15 26.65 30.38
CA SER A 657 -24.54 27.89 29.91
C SER A 657 -23.81 28.56 31.08
N TRP A 658 -22.50 28.35 31.16
CA TRP A 658 -21.66 28.87 32.23
C TRP A 658 -21.12 30.26 31.85
N ALA A 659 -22.04 31.17 31.54
CA ALA A 659 -21.78 32.61 31.57
C ALA A 659 -21.96 33.08 33.02
N GLY A 660 -21.02 32.72 33.89
CA GLY A 660 -21.15 32.99 35.32
C GLY A 660 -19.94 32.56 36.14
N ASP A 661 -18.98 33.49 36.25
CA ASP A 661 -18.12 33.64 37.42
C ASP A 661 -17.03 32.60 37.73
N ARG A 662 -16.45 31.96 36.70
CA ARG A 662 -15.14 31.29 36.84
C ARG A 662 -14.23 31.43 35.61
N GLY A 663 -14.06 32.64 35.10
CA GLY A 663 -12.96 32.99 34.18
C GLY A 663 -11.58 33.08 34.85
N LYS A 664 -11.28 32.28 35.89
CA LYS A 664 -10.07 32.49 36.73
C LYS A 664 -9.25 31.26 37.13
N ASN A 665 -9.62 30.04 36.79
CA ASN A 665 -8.74 28.87 37.03
C ASN A 665 -8.39 28.19 35.72
N LEU A 666 -7.53 28.85 34.95
CA LEU A 666 -6.74 28.21 33.90
C LEU A 666 -5.72 27.29 34.58
N ARG A 667 -5.76 25.98 34.30
CA ARG A 667 -4.65 25.11 34.68
C ARG A 667 -3.43 25.44 33.80
N SER A 668 -2.67 26.45 34.20
CA SER A 668 -1.34 26.70 33.65
C SER A 668 -0.48 25.43 33.78
N TRP A 669 0.60 25.28 32.99
CA TRP A 669 1.58 24.20 33.23
C TRP A 669 2.05 24.17 34.69
N ALA A 670 2.13 25.33 35.35
CA ALA A 670 2.40 25.44 36.78
C ALA A 670 1.35 24.73 37.67
N GLU A 671 0.07 24.75 37.29
CA GLU A 671 -1.03 24.07 37.99
C GLU A 671 -1.13 22.59 37.62
N LEU A 672 -1.00 22.24 36.33
CA LEU A 672 -0.99 20.85 35.85
C LEU A 672 0.14 20.04 36.50
N LEU A 673 1.32 20.64 36.62
CA LEU A 673 2.46 19.99 37.28
C LEU A 673 2.28 19.93 38.80
N LYS A 674 1.49 20.81 39.43
CA LYS A 674 1.22 20.82 40.88
C LYS A 674 0.19 19.79 41.33
N ASP A 675 -0.68 19.35 40.42
CA ASP A 675 -1.71 18.37 40.74
C ASP A 675 -1.05 17.00 40.97
N ASP A 676 -0.87 16.61 42.24
CA ASP A 676 -0.36 15.29 42.62
C ASP A 676 -1.40 14.17 42.36
N ALA A 677 -2.60 14.54 41.93
CA ALA A 677 -3.75 13.68 41.71
C ALA A 677 -3.68 12.95 40.36
N LEU A 678 -2.69 12.08 40.19
CA LEU A 678 -2.71 10.86 39.36
C LEU A 678 -1.40 10.06 39.48
N ALA A 679 -0.70 10.18 40.62
CA ALA A 679 0.44 9.31 40.95
C ALA A 679 -0.03 7.88 41.30
N ALA A 680 -0.68 7.21 40.35
CA ALA A 680 -0.80 5.76 40.29
C ALA A 680 0.53 5.09 39.90
N VAL A 681 1.61 5.87 39.74
CA VAL A 681 2.97 5.33 39.79
C VAL A 681 3.22 4.90 41.22
N ARG A 682 2.91 3.64 41.52
CA ARG A 682 3.58 2.91 42.59
C ARG A 682 5.08 3.03 42.29
N LEU A 683 5.72 4.04 42.88
CA LEU A 683 7.17 4.02 43.07
C LEU A 683 7.49 2.60 43.53
N PRO A 684 8.48 1.91 42.94
CA PRO A 684 8.88 0.60 43.42
C PRO A 684 8.95 0.68 44.95
N PRO A 685 8.38 -0.28 45.71
CA PRO A 685 8.08 -0.16 47.16
C PRO A 685 9.30 0.08 48.08
N HIS A 686 10.44 0.47 47.54
CA HIS A 686 11.72 0.65 48.17
C HIS A 686 12.03 2.08 48.62
N ALA A 687 11.14 3.06 48.38
CA ALA A 687 11.32 4.41 48.92
C ALA A 687 11.19 4.47 50.47
N GLY A 688 10.65 3.43 51.11
CA GLY A 688 10.50 3.36 52.57
C GLY A 688 11.45 2.40 53.30
N ARG A 689 11.67 1.17 52.79
CA ARG A 689 12.59 0.18 53.40
C ARG A 689 13.15 -0.77 52.34
N MET A 690 14.26 -0.37 51.71
CA MET A 690 15.03 -1.25 50.84
C MET A 690 15.79 -2.28 51.72
N THR A 691 15.59 -3.58 51.49
CA THR A 691 16.32 -4.62 52.23
C THR A 691 17.81 -4.53 51.90
N TRP A 692 18.68 -4.85 52.87
CA TRP A 692 20.14 -4.80 52.68
C TRP A 692 20.60 -5.65 51.48
N GLN A 693 19.89 -6.75 51.20
CA GLN A 693 20.11 -7.63 50.04
C GLN A 693 19.87 -6.91 48.70
N HIS A 694 18.79 -6.13 48.57
CA HIS A 694 18.52 -5.35 47.36
C HIS A 694 19.60 -4.27 47.13
N ARG A 695 20.06 -3.60 48.19
CA ARG A 695 21.15 -2.61 48.08
C ARG A 695 22.44 -3.25 47.59
N LEU A 696 22.73 -4.46 48.06
CA LEU A 696 23.88 -5.23 47.60
C LEU A 696 23.76 -5.62 46.12
N GLN A 697 22.57 -6.05 45.68
CA GLN A 697 22.30 -6.43 44.28
C GLN A 697 22.44 -5.25 43.32
N ILE A 698 21.88 -4.08 43.66
CA ILE A 698 22.02 -2.88 42.83
C ILE A 698 23.49 -2.44 42.78
N ARG A 699 24.19 -2.45 43.93
CA ARG A 699 25.61 -2.09 43.97
C ARG A 699 26.48 -3.04 43.16
N PHE A 700 26.16 -4.34 43.17
CA PHE A 700 26.80 -5.33 42.31
C PHE A 700 26.48 -5.11 40.83
N GLY A 701 25.22 -4.81 40.49
CA GLY A 701 24.78 -4.49 39.13
C GLY A 701 25.47 -3.25 38.55
N CYS A 702 25.53 -2.15 39.31
CA CYS A 702 26.29 -0.96 38.94
C CYS A 702 27.79 -1.27 38.79
N GLY A 703 28.36 -2.09 39.67
CA GLY A 703 29.76 -2.52 39.57
C GLY A 703 30.05 -3.36 38.32
N LEU A 704 29.12 -4.24 37.94
CA LEU A 704 29.20 -5.02 36.69
C LEU A 704 29.08 -4.12 35.46
N LEU A 705 28.11 -3.20 35.45
CA LEU A 705 27.94 -2.22 34.37
C LEU A 705 29.17 -1.31 34.24
N TYR A 706 29.76 -0.89 35.35
CA TYR A 706 31.02 -0.14 35.37
C TYR A 706 32.17 -0.95 34.75
N LEU A 707 32.30 -2.23 35.12
CA LEU A 707 33.33 -3.12 34.58
C LEU A 707 33.14 -3.34 33.08
N VAL A 708 31.90 -3.56 32.63
CA VAL A 708 31.55 -3.69 31.21
C VAL A 708 31.85 -2.39 30.46
N ALA A 709 31.48 -1.23 31.00
CA ALA A 709 31.75 0.07 30.41
C ALA A 709 33.27 0.36 30.31
N ARG A 710 34.05 0.03 31.35
CA ARG A 710 35.51 0.23 31.39
C ARG A 710 36.27 -0.77 30.51
N ALA A 711 35.97 -2.06 30.60
CA ALA A 711 36.71 -3.12 29.93
C ALA A 711 36.25 -3.36 28.48
N GLY A 712 34.93 -3.34 28.24
CA GLY A 712 34.35 -3.57 26.91
C GLY A 712 34.30 -2.32 26.03
N PHE A 713 34.09 -1.15 26.64
CA PHE A 713 33.83 0.10 25.89
C PHE A 713 34.80 1.25 26.21
N ARG A 714 35.88 0.98 26.97
CA ARG A 714 36.92 1.96 27.35
C ARG A 714 36.33 3.31 27.76
N ALA A 715 35.27 3.26 28.58
CA ALA A 715 34.47 4.44 28.89
C ALA A 715 35.30 5.52 29.63
N SER A 716 35.37 6.73 29.08
CA SER A 716 35.92 7.92 29.74
C SER A 716 34.81 8.79 30.29
N ILE A 717 35.09 9.46 31.42
CA ILE A 717 34.11 10.27 32.16
C ILE A 717 34.76 11.60 32.49
N SER A 718 34.06 12.70 32.19
CA SER A 718 34.50 14.05 32.51
C SER A 718 33.37 14.85 33.18
N GLY A 719 33.72 15.84 34.01
CA GLY A 719 32.76 16.80 34.54
C GLY A 719 31.79 16.27 35.62
N ILE A 720 32.00 15.08 36.17
CA ILE A 720 31.08 14.47 37.16
C ILE A 720 30.87 15.31 38.42
N ALA A 721 31.80 16.21 38.74
CA ALA A 721 31.71 17.15 39.85
C ALA A 721 30.58 18.19 39.68
N HIS A 722 30.09 18.39 38.45
CA HIS A 722 28.98 19.30 38.15
C HIS A 722 27.61 18.73 38.56
N ILE A 723 27.51 17.43 38.85
CA ILE A 723 26.26 16.84 39.35
C ILE A 723 26.05 17.26 40.82
N PRO A 724 24.91 17.88 41.17
CA PRO A 724 24.64 18.28 42.55
C PRO A 724 24.66 17.10 43.52
N GLN A 725 25.46 17.21 44.59
CA GLN A 725 25.57 16.17 45.62
C GLN A 725 24.28 16.02 46.46
N ARG A 726 23.47 17.08 46.55
CA ARG A 726 22.18 17.14 47.27
C ARG A 726 21.17 17.99 46.47
N GLY A 727 19.88 17.71 46.65
CA GLY A 727 18.79 18.41 45.95
C GLY A 727 18.44 17.81 44.58
N PRO A 728 17.28 18.20 44.00
CA PRO A 728 16.81 17.69 42.72
C PRO A 728 17.61 18.26 41.55
N CYS A 729 17.66 17.51 40.45
CA CYS A 729 18.37 17.90 39.22
C CYS A 729 17.74 17.19 38.02
N LEU A 730 17.63 17.89 36.90
CA LEU A 730 17.35 17.29 35.59
C LEU A 730 18.67 17.01 34.87
N LEU A 731 18.81 15.83 34.27
CA LEU A 731 19.92 15.53 33.37
C LEU A 731 19.39 15.51 31.94
N ALA A 732 19.85 16.45 31.12
CA ALA A 732 19.45 16.58 29.72
C ALA A 732 20.53 15.95 28.84
N ALA A 733 20.25 14.81 28.23
CA ALA A 733 21.24 14.06 27.46
C ALA A 733 20.84 13.88 25.99
N ASN A 734 21.85 13.80 25.12
CA ASN A 734 21.62 13.31 23.76
C ASN A 734 21.29 11.80 23.77
N HIS A 735 20.52 11.33 22.79
CA HIS A 735 20.06 9.95 22.68
C HIS A 735 20.51 9.29 21.38
N ALA A 736 21.63 8.58 21.42
CA ALA A 736 22.27 8.01 20.25
C ALA A 736 22.19 6.47 20.21
N SER A 737 21.86 5.79 21.33
CA SER A 737 21.80 4.33 21.41
C SER A 737 20.93 3.82 22.55
N PHE A 738 20.52 2.55 22.49
CA PHE A 738 19.97 1.83 23.64
C PHE A 738 20.97 1.73 24.79
N MET A 739 22.28 1.87 24.51
CA MET A 739 23.35 1.75 25.49
C MET A 739 23.48 2.98 26.41
N ASP A 740 22.94 4.13 26.02
CA ASP A 740 23.18 5.44 26.67
C ASP A 740 22.86 5.43 28.17
N ALA A 741 21.65 5.00 28.52
CA ALA A 741 21.23 4.92 29.92
C ALA A 741 22.08 3.93 30.73
N PHE A 742 22.46 2.79 30.14
CA PHE A 742 23.29 1.78 30.81
C PHE A 742 24.71 2.29 31.09
N VAL A 743 25.30 3.02 30.15
CA VAL A 743 26.64 3.61 30.33
C VAL A 743 26.57 4.63 31.46
N VAL A 744 25.57 5.52 31.46
CA VAL A 744 25.39 6.51 32.54
C VAL A 744 25.24 5.82 33.90
N CYS A 745 24.39 4.80 34.01
CA CYS A 745 24.23 3.99 35.24
C CYS A 745 25.54 3.34 35.71
N GLY A 746 26.39 2.92 34.78
CA GLY A 746 27.68 2.29 35.08
C GLY A 746 28.72 3.29 35.56
N VAL A 747 28.68 4.56 35.09
CA VAL A 747 29.75 5.54 35.35
C VAL A 747 29.49 6.48 36.52
N VAL A 748 28.23 6.69 36.92
CA VAL A 748 27.92 7.57 38.05
C VAL A 748 28.17 6.88 39.40
N PRO A 749 28.56 7.62 40.46
CA PRO A 749 28.72 7.05 41.79
C PRO A 749 27.40 6.46 42.29
N TYR A 750 27.48 5.38 43.07
CA TYR A 750 26.29 4.72 43.64
C TYR A 750 25.36 5.69 44.39
N ALA A 751 25.92 6.69 45.10
CA ALA A 751 25.14 7.71 45.81
C ALA A 751 24.31 8.62 44.89
N VAL A 752 24.78 8.83 43.65
CA VAL A 752 24.06 9.56 42.61
C VAL A 752 23.03 8.63 41.97
N PHE A 753 23.41 7.40 41.64
CA PHE A 753 22.51 6.39 41.07
C PHE A 753 21.29 6.11 41.97
N GLU A 754 21.47 6.03 43.30
CA GLU A 754 20.37 5.78 44.25
C GLU A 754 19.24 6.84 44.15
N ARG A 755 19.54 7.99 43.54
CA ARG A 755 18.63 9.12 43.39
C ARG A 755 18.28 9.41 41.92
N LEU A 756 18.91 8.74 40.96
CA LEU A 756 18.69 8.94 39.53
C LEU A 756 17.60 8.01 39.01
N PHE A 757 16.62 8.58 38.31
CA PHE A 757 15.52 7.87 37.67
C PHE A 757 15.50 8.13 36.16
N PHE A 758 15.00 7.16 35.41
CA PHE A 758 14.86 7.22 33.96
C PHE A 758 13.39 7.07 33.59
N LEU A 759 12.93 7.79 32.58
CA LEU A 759 11.62 7.55 31.96
C LEU A 759 11.79 6.50 30.85
N GLY A 760 10.96 5.46 30.84
CA GLY A 760 11.05 4.38 29.86
C GLY A 760 9.68 4.03 29.27
N TRP A 761 9.65 3.59 28.02
CA TRP A 761 8.39 3.26 27.34
C TRP A 761 7.73 2.00 27.92
N GLU A 762 6.46 2.10 28.31
CA GLU A 762 5.76 1.09 29.12
C GLU A 762 5.73 -0.30 28.48
N GLN A 763 5.62 -0.38 27.14
CA GLN A 763 5.49 -1.67 26.43
C GLN A 763 6.69 -2.60 26.63
N TYR A 764 7.90 -2.08 26.78
CA TYR A 764 9.11 -2.89 27.01
C TYR A 764 9.11 -3.60 28.38
N PHE A 765 8.30 -3.13 29.32
CA PHE A 765 8.32 -3.58 30.71
C PHE A 765 7.08 -4.42 31.09
N ARG A 766 6.27 -4.86 30.12
CA ARG A 766 5.09 -5.71 30.37
C ARG A 766 5.44 -7.15 30.80
N ALA A 767 6.60 -7.66 30.41
CA ALA A 767 7.02 -9.03 30.76
C ALA A 767 7.55 -9.11 32.20
N ARG A 768 7.31 -10.24 32.89
CA ARG A 768 7.67 -10.42 34.33
C ARG A 768 9.15 -10.14 34.63
N PHE A 769 10.05 -10.51 33.71
CA PHE A 769 11.49 -10.31 33.86
C PHE A 769 11.90 -8.85 33.62
N THR A 770 11.38 -8.21 32.58
CA THR A 770 11.71 -6.80 32.28
C THR A 770 11.10 -5.85 33.31
N ALA A 771 9.93 -6.16 33.86
CA ALA A 771 9.35 -5.46 35.01
C ALA A 771 10.19 -5.59 36.30
N TRP A 772 10.86 -6.73 36.50
CA TRP A 772 11.81 -6.89 37.61
C TRP A 772 13.09 -6.08 37.38
N PHE A 773 13.62 -6.11 36.15
CA PHE A 773 14.78 -5.32 35.75
C PHE A 773 14.53 -3.80 35.89
N ALA A 774 13.40 -3.29 35.42
CA ALA A 774 13.02 -1.88 35.53
C ALA A 774 13.01 -1.39 36.98
N ARG A 775 12.55 -2.23 37.91
CA ARG A 775 12.54 -1.94 39.35
C ARG A 775 13.94 -1.81 39.95
N GLY A 776 14.91 -2.59 39.48
CA GLY A 776 16.31 -2.51 39.91
C GLY A 776 17.11 -1.39 39.22
N ALA A 777 16.66 -0.92 38.07
CA ALA A 777 17.33 0.09 37.24
C ALA A 777 16.76 1.51 37.39
N HIS A 778 15.84 1.74 38.35
CA HIS A 778 15.16 3.02 38.58
C HIS A 778 14.45 3.58 37.34
N ILE A 779 13.87 2.68 36.52
CA ILE A 779 13.11 3.06 35.32
C ILE A 779 11.65 3.20 35.72
N VAL A 780 11.07 4.35 35.43
CA VAL A 780 9.65 4.62 35.59
C VAL A 780 8.97 4.38 34.23
N PRO A 781 8.16 3.32 34.10
CA PRO A 781 7.46 3.04 32.86
C PRO A 781 6.35 4.07 32.65
N VAL A 782 6.46 4.88 31.60
CA VAL A 782 5.42 5.82 31.19
C VAL A 782 5.32 5.81 29.67
N ASP A 783 4.09 5.78 29.14
CA ASP A 783 3.84 6.01 27.73
C ASP A 783 3.75 7.52 27.47
N ALA A 784 4.91 8.17 27.29
CA ALA A 784 5.00 9.61 27.10
C ALA A 784 4.36 10.10 25.77
N GLU A 785 4.12 9.20 24.81
CA GLU A 785 3.44 9.52 23.55
C GLU A 785 1.91 9.53 23.70
N LYS A 786 1.36 8.64 24.54
CA LYS A 786 -0.09 8.53 24.78
C LYS A 786 -0.57 9.38 25.96
N HIS A 787 0.30 9.59 26.97
CA HIS A 787 -0.03 10.23 28.23
C HIS A 787 1.07 11.21 28.66
N LEU A 788 1.38 12.19 27.80
CA LEU A 788 2.44 13.18 28.02
C LEU A 788 2.30 13.92 29.37
N VAL A 789 1.09 14.34 29.74
CA VAL A 789 0.80 15.04 31.01
C VAL A 789 1.19 14.17 32.20
N ASN A 790 0.86 12.87 32.18
CA ASN A 790 1.21 11.94 33.24
C ASN A 790 2.74 11.75 33.36
N ALA A 791 3.45 11.67 32.22
CA ALA A 791 4.91 11.63 32.21
C ALA A 791 5.54 12.88 32.84
N MET A 792 5.00 14.05 32.53
CA MET A 792 5.47 15.33 33.08
C MET A 792 5.16 15.49 34.56
N GLN A 793 3.94 15.12 35.00
CA GLN A 793 3.55 15.11 36.43
C GLN A 793 4.39 14.13 37.25
N THR A 794 4.62 12.92 36.72
CA THR A 794 5.48 11.91 37.36
C THR A 794 6.91 12.43 37.52
N THR A 795 7.43 13.11 36.51
CA THR A 795 8.75 13.75 36.56
C THR A 795 8.80 14.86 37.60
N ALA A 796 7.80 15.74 37.63
CA ALA A 796 7.69 16.81 38.62
C ALA A 796 7.61 16.26 40.06
N ALA A 797 6.84 15.20 40.29
CA ALA A 797 6.72 14.55 41.60
C ALA A 797 8.07 13.99 42.09
N LEU A 798 8.84 13.32 41.22
CA LEU A 798 10.18 12.82 41.55
C LEU A 798 11.14 13.96 41.93
N LEU A 799 11.13 15.04 41.17
CA LEU A 799 11.97 16.21 41.44
C LEU A 799 11.59 16.88 42.78
N ARG A 800 10.29 17.02 43.10
CA ARG A 800 9.85 17.55 44.41
C ARG A 800 10.32 16.69 45.58
N GLN A 801 10.43 15.38 45.39
CA GLN A 801 10.98 14.45 46.38
C GLN A 801 12.52 14.50 46.48
N GLY A 802 13.18 15.43 45.79
CA GLY A 802 14.64 15.59 45.81
C GLY A 802 15.40 14.51 45.01
N LYS A 803 14.71 13.81 44.10
CA LYS A 803 15.32 12.86 43.16
C LYS A 803 15.83 13.57 41.91
N MET A 804 16.63 12.87 41.12
CA MET A 804 17.14 13.32 39.83
C MET A 804 16.47 12.54 38.72
N VAL A 805 16.17 13.18 37.60
CA VAL A 805 15.56 12.53 36.44
C VAL A 805 16.41 12.78 35.22
N MET A 806 16.77 11.72 34.50
CA MET A 806 17.43 11.81 33.21
C MET A 806 16.39 11.77 32.09
N ILE A 807 16.42 12.79 31.23
CA ILE A 807 15.54 12.94 30.09
C ILE A 807 16.38 12.99 28.83
N PHE A 808 15.89 12.30 27.80
CA PHE A 808 16.41 12.34 26.44
C PHE A 808 15.48 13.23 25.61
N PRO A 809 15.74 14.55 25.50
CA PRO A 809 14.73 15.52 25.06
C PRO A 809 14.42 15.45 23.56
N GLU A 810 15.23 14.72 22.80
CA GLU A 810 15.05 14.46 21.36
C GLU A 810 13.82 13.58 21.07
N GLY A 811 13.36 12.79 22.07
CA GLY A 811 12.21 11.89 21.93
C GLY A 811 12.43 10.69 20.99
N CYS A 812 13.48 10.70 20.18
CA CYS A 812 13.91 9.62 19.30
C CYS A 812 15.44 9.46 19.37
N ARG A 813 15.95 8.34 18.87
CA ARG A 813 17.40 8.10 18.78
C ARG A 813 17.94 8.59 17.45
N THR A 814 19.12 9.21 17.48
CA THR A 814 19.78 9.77 16.29
C THR A 814 20.48 8.67 15.48
N LEU A 815 20.57 8.85 14.16
CA LEU A 815 21.08 7.83 13.22
C LEU A 815 22.58 7.96 12.96
N ASP A 816 23.10 9.19 13.00
CA ASP A 816 24.47 9.59 12.67
C ASP A 816 25.26 10.09 13.89
N GLY A 817 24.62 10.10 15.07
CA GLY A 817 25.19 10.65 16.30
C GLY A 817 25.07 12.17 16.40
N MET A 818 24.40 12.85 15.46
CA MET A 818 24.14 14.29 15.52
C MET A 818 22.93 14.58 16.42
N LEU A 819 22.96 15.70 17.14
CA LEU A 819 21.90 16.09 18.07
C LEU A 819 20.64 16.57 17.33
N LEU A 820 19.52 15.89 17.54
CA LEU A 820 18.21 16.28 17.03
C LEU A 820 17.65 17.52 17.76
N PRO A 821 16.61 18.17 17.23
CA PRO A 821 15.87 19.19 17.95
C PRO A 821 15.31 18.65 19.28
N PHE A 822 15.34 19.47 20.33
CA PHE A 822 14.76 19.13 21.63
C PHE A 822 13.26 19.46 21.63
N ARG A 823 12.45 18.60 22.24
CA ARG A 823 11.02 18.87 22.46
C ARG A 823 10.83 19.80 23.66
N ASN A 824 9.81 20.67 23.59
CA ASN A 824 9.58 21.72 24.58
C ASN A 824 9.26 21.24 26.01
N GLY A 825 8.93 19.95 26.19
CA GLY A 825 8.64 19.35 27.49
C GLY A 825 9.76 19.55 28.53
N ILE A 826 11.03 19.55 28.11
CA ILE A 826 12.15 19.82 29.03
C ILE A 826 12.22 21.30 29.44
N GLY A 827 11.94 22.22 28.53
CA GLY A 827 11.86 23.65 28.81
C GLY A 827 10.74 23.99 29.77
N ILE A 828 9.57 23.34 29.63
CA ILE A 828 8.44 23.48 30.57
C ILE A 828 8.84 23.02 31.97
N LEU A 829 9.42 21.82 32.11
CA LEU A 829 9.86 21.30 33.42
C LEU A 829 10.94 22.19 34.06
N ALA A 830 11.91 22.65 33.27
CA ALA A 830 12.97 23.54 33.70
C ALA A 830 12.42 24.88 34.20
N ALA A 831 11.57 25.51 33.39
CA ALA A 831 10.99 26.82 33.67
C ALA A 831 10.07 26.79 34.90
N GLU A 832 9.17 25.79 34.99
CA GLU A 832 8.14 25.72 36.04
C GLU A 832 8.65 25.20 37.39
N LEU A 833 9.62 24.28 37.39
CA LEU A 833 10.12 23.68 38.63
C LEU A 833 11.37 24.39 39.17
N GLY A 834 12.03 25.23 38.37
CA GLY A 834 13.22 25.99 38.78
C GLY A 834 14.41 25.12 39.20
N VAL A 835 14.45 23.87 38.74
CA VAL A 835 15.50 22.89 39.08
C VAL A 835 16.74 23.08 38.21
N PRO A 836 17.95 22.82 38.74
CA PRO A 836 19.17 22.85 37.93
C PRO A 836 19.12 21.76 36.85
N ILE A 837 19.55 22.10 35.64
CA ILE A 837 19.67 21.17 34.51
C ILE A 837 21.14 20.93 34.22
N VAL A 838 21.61 19.71 34.38
CA VAL A 838 22.96 19.30 34.01
C VAL A 838 22.92 18.79 32.56
N PRO A 839 23.54 19.50 31.60
CA PRO A 839 23.68 19.00 30.24
C PRO A 839 24.66 17.82 30.21
N VAL A 840 24.32 16.79 29.44
CA VAL A 840 25.11 15.55 29.32
C VAL A 840 25.33 15.23 27.86
N TRP A 841 26.59 15.00 27.49
CA TRP A 841 26.96 14.53 26.16
C TRP A 841 27.52 13.12 26.21
N ILE A 842 26.92 12.23 25.43
CA ILE A 842 27.28 10.82 25.29
C ILE A 842 27.78 10.59 23.87
N GLN A 843 29.05 10.26 23.73
CA GLN A 843 29.70 10.06 22.43
C GLN A 843 30.14 8.61 22.24
N GLY A 844 30.06 8.14 21.00
CA GLY A 844 30.56 6.81 20.60
C GLY A 844 29.55 5.67 20.74
N THR A 845 28.45 5.86 21.47
CA THR A 845 27.43 4.82 21.67
C THR A 845 26.71 4.43 20.37
N HIS A 846 26.45 5.39 19.46
CA HIS A 846 25.90 5.12 18.12
C HIS A 846 26.83 4.23 17.26
N LYS A 847 28.15 4.30 17.45
CA LYS A 847 29.12 3.48 16.70
C LYS A 847 29.23 2.07 17.28
N THR A 848 29.12 1.95 18.61
CA THR A 848 29.26 0.67 19.31
C THR A 848 27.99 -0.16 19.29
N TRP A 849 26.81 0.47 19.35
CA TRP A 849 25.54 -0.23 19.29
C TRP A 849 24.49 0.61 18.52
N PRO A 850 24.60 0.64 17.18
CA PRO A 850 23.64 1.33 16.33
C PRO A 850 22.26 0.67 16.35
N ILE A 851 21.26 1.45 15.96
CA ILE A 851 19.87 1.00 15.84
C ILE A 851 19.79 -0.16 14.83
N GLY A 852 19.11 -1.25 15.20
CA GLY A 852 18.93 -2.44 14.34
C GLY A 852 19.98 -3.54 14.55
N GLN A 853 21.03 -3.31 15.34
CA GLN A 853 22.02 -4.34 15.65
C GLN A 853 21.66 -5.12 16.93
N LEU A 854 21.72 -6.46 16.87
CA LEU A 854 21.31 -7.35 17.99
C LEU A 854 22.23 -7.29 19.22
N LEU A 855 23.55 -7.12 19.02
CA LEU A 855 24.55 -7.09 20.10
C LEU A 855 25.56 -5.94 19.91
N PRO A 856 26.02 -5.30 21.01
CA PRO A 856 27.00 -4.22 20.95
C PRO A 856 28.40 -4.73 20.56
N ARG A 857 29.18 -3.86 19.90
CA ARG A 857 30.60 -4.08 19.58
C ARG A 857 31.50 -3.30 20.53
N PRO A 858 32.67 -3.82 20.92
CA PRO A 858 33.66 -3.07 21.68
C PRO A 858 34.04 -1.75 20.97
N GLY A 859 34.18 -0.68 21.74
CA GLY A 859 34.56 0.64 21.18
C GLY A 859 35.07 1.59 22.25
N LYS A 860 35.10 2.88 21.93
CA LYS A 860 35.36 3.95 22.91
C LYS A 860 34.06 4.73 23.10
N VAL A 861 33.66 4.90 24.35
CA VAL A 861 32.50 5.71 24.74
C VAL A 861 32.98 6.80 25.69
N SER A 862 32.51 8.03 25.53
CA SER A 862 32.77 9.12 26.49
C SER A 862 31.45 9.69 26.99
N VAL A 863 31.40 10.01 28.29
CA VAL A 863 30.28 10.70 28.93
C VAL A 863 30.80 11.96 29.61
N SER A 864 30.28 13.10 29.18
CA SER A 864 30.69 14.42 29.67
C SER A 864 29.51 15.12 30.34
N PHE A 865 29.70 15.58 31.58
CA PHE A 865 28.70 16.34 32.34
C PHE A 865 29.09 17.82 32.41
N GLY A 866 28.25 18.71 31.89
CA GLY A 866 28.51 20.16 31.88
C GLY A 866 28.06 20.88 33.16
N ALA A 867 28.41 22.17 33.24
CA ALA A 867 27.97 23.02 34.34
C ALA A 867 26.43 23.13 34.36
N PRO A 868 25.77 23.13 35.54
CA PRO A 868 24.32 23.24 35.62
C PRO A 868 23.81 24.55 35.02
N VAL A 869 22.83 24.44 34.13
CA VAL A 869 22.04 25.55 33.61
C VAL A 869 20.82 25.74 34.50
N GLN A 870 20.50 26.98 34.86
CA GLN A 870 19.30 27.31 35.62
C GLN A 870 18.52 28.38 34.86
N ILE A 871 17.22 28.16 34.67
CA ILE A 871 16.31 29.10 34.03
C ILE A 871 15.69 29.96 35.12
N ASN A 872 16.05 31.25 35.18
CA ASN A 872 15.62 32.14 36.25
C ASN A 872 14.27 32.79 35.96
N THR A 873 13.50 33.07 37.01
CA THR A 873 12.17 33.71 36.91
C THR A 873 12.22 35.10 36.28
N ASP A 874 13.31 35.84 36.47
CA ASP A 874 13.48 37.19 35.92
C ASP A 874 13.76 37.17 34.41
N GLU A 875 14.56 36.22 33.91
CA GLU A 875 14.79 36.00 32.46
C GLU A 875 13.48 35.60 31.76
N ARG A 876 12.67 34.73 32.40
CA ARG A 876 11.34 34.35 31.89
C ARG A 876 10.39 35.54 31.78
N ARG A 877 10.41 36.44 32.78
CA ARG A 877 9.59 37.66 32.75
C ARG A 877 10.01 38.58 31.61
N GLU A 878 11.30 38.67 31.33
CA GLU A 878 11.84 39.43 30.20
C GLU A 878 11.37 38.83 28.86
N TRP A 879 11.49 37.51 28.65
CA TRP A 879 11.02 36.85 27.43
C TRP A 879 9.51 37.05 27.19
N ARG A 880 8.70 36.89 28.26
CA ARG A 880 7.25 37.15 28.19
C ARG A 880 6.93 38.60 27.84
N SER A 881 7.72 39.56 28.35
CA SER A 881 7.51 40.99 28.05
C SER A 881 7.80 41.35 26.60
N GLN A 882 8.63 40.55 25.92
CA GLN A 882 8.98 40.69 24.50
C GLN A 882 8.08 39.85 23.57
N GLY A 883 7.10 39.12 24.13
CA GLY A 883 6.17 38.30 23.36
C GLY A 883 6.74 36.99 22.83
N TRP A 884 7.89 36.53 23.37
CA TRP A 884 8.51 35.27 22.98
C TRP A 884 7.96 34.08 23.77
N ASP A 885 7.97 32.89 23.17
CA ASP A 885 7.65 31.64 23.86
C ASP A 885 8.79 31.27 24.82
N GLU A 886 8.54 31.43 26.12
CA GLU A 886 9.51 31.17 27.17
C GLU A 886 9.94 29.69 27.28
N TYR A 887 9.10 28.74 26.87
CA TYR A 887 9.40 27.32 26.97
C TYR A 887 10.26 26.85 25.80
N GLU A 888 10.02 27.40 24.61
CA GLU A 888 10.85 27.17 23.44
C GLU A 888 12.26 27.74 23.67
N LEU A 889 12.37 28.97 24.17
CA LEU A 889 13.66 29.59 24.50
C LEU A 889 14.41 28.86 25.62
N ALA A 890 13.71 28.41 26.67
CA ALA A 890 14.29 27.56 27.70
C ALA A 890 14.84 26.25 27.11
N THR A 891 14.08 25.62 26.19
CA THR A 891 14.48 24.38 25.52
C THR A 891 15.70 24.60 24.63
N GLN A 892 15.73 25.69 23.87
CA GLN A 892 16.86 26.06 23.02
C GLN A 892 18.13 26.27 23.84
N ARG A 893 18.06 27.01 24.95
CA ARG A 893 19.22 27.24 25.83
C ARG A 893 19.78 25.95 26.42
N ILE A 894 18.92 25.01 26.81
CA ILE A 894 19.34 23.69 27.30
C ILE A 894 20.01 22.90 26.18
N ARG A 895 19.46 22.96 24.95
CA ARG A 895 20.06 22.32 23.78
C ARG A 895 21.43 22.88 23.45
N GLU A 896 21.58 24.20 23.44
CA GLU A 896 22.86 24.89 23.19
C GLU A 896 23.93 24.44 24.18
N ALA A 897 23.60 24.34 25.47
CA ALA A 897 24.52 23.83 26.49
C ALA A 897 24.95 22.36 26.26
N VAL A 898 24.08 21.52 25.70
CA VAL A 898 24.43 20.14 25.30
C VAL A 898 25.30 20.14 24.03
N VAL A 899 25.06 21.05 23.08
CA VAL A 899 25.89 21.20 21.87
C VAL A 899 27.29 21.70 22.21
N GLU A 900 27.45 22.65 23.12
CA GLU A 900 28.76 23.16 23.55
C GLU A 900 29.65 22.05 24.16
N LEU A 901 29.03 21.10 24.88
CA LEU A 901 29.72 19.91 25.38
C LEU A 901 30.21 18.98 24.27
N SER A 902 29.49 18.91 23.14
CA SER A 902 29.92 18.11 21.99
C SER A 902 31.19 18.68 21.34
N LEU A 903 31.33 20.01 21.31
CA LEU A 903 32.45 20.70 20.69
C LEU A 903 33.73 20.60 21.52
N THR A 904 33.60 20.71 22.85
CA THR A 904 34.73 20.57 23.79
C THR A 904 35.25 19.14 23.86
N CYS A 905 34.40 18.13 23.65
CA CYS A 905 34.80 16.72 23.67
C CYS A 905 35.51 16.25 22.38
N ASN A 906 35.34 16.96 21.26
CA ASN A 906 36.02 16.68 19.98
C ASN A 906 37.45 17.27 19.90
N GLN A 907 37.84 18.13 20.85
CA GLN A 907 39.20 18.71 20.93
C GLN A 907 40.13 17.98 21.92
N SER A 908 39.63 16.98 22.65
CA SER A 908 40.33 16.28 23.74
C SER A 908 40.73 14.84 23.42
#